data_AF-A0A6B3PDZ8-F1
#
_entry.id   AF-A0A6B3PDZ8-F1
#
_cell.length_a   1.000
_cell.length_b   1.000
_cell.length_c   1.000
_cell.angle_alpha   90.00
_cell.angle_beta   90.00
_cell.angle_gamma   90.00
#
_symmetry.space_group_name_H-M   'P 1'
#
loop_
_entity.id
_entity.type
_entity.pdbx_description
1 polymer ?
#
loop_
_entity_poly.entity_id
_entity_poly.type
_entity_poly.pdbx_seq_one_letter_code
_entity_poly.pdbx_strand_id
1 'polypeptide(L)'
;MTDRKALMQQIQEHLNQSLLPEDLQVKVKVKRTSIGWLKILIITSLFQEQSLEEREQKIDEILVDIDFHLSKYPILSYDLLTPEEATEQPPEYTQLQLPLWSDILMSPEPEEPKESDEEDVFETPLIATFYSFRGGVGRSTALGLVAGILATEKKRRVVIVDFDLEAPGISILLESDIEQIDRENYGVLDYLYQRFLTPKENFPPIESCIYQVELKARGELFLVPVGEYNENYIHRLAELDRGTLQAFYRRENNPVEQLIEDIKEQLNPDVILIDARPGFNDTSAIALLDLADLGIICFSPTDQSFKGLSWIVQTVSKQCQYRGKPDLRFVLTPMPAVAAEQRQIWISKVEDWIEENWGLSSGITVGELYYEINYNPNISTLSSLVNNLPKSLLDNYLPIAEVIDASLPDVQLGITTDSIVQKPTKTTILYELNFVAATAQEIEPEKIPEIFQRTEDFPKFLSDKNWLIRGAKGTGKSILFRLFVEQPEEAKKLASYYLDISNVNFVAGHGKPTIKSSILEGGALGSYEREVGNDYWKDFWLNYALLQLCFSLPELHSLPNIDDNLKALITTEKPRSADIVSWLVEQAKSSTASLETFDQIQDINSWLQQNNRRVWLLYDELDVGFGSNQKDYQRRRKALEALLAWWLESGIDLKYIVPKIFLREDIWNQLNFTNKGHYVSGRSLELKWEEADLWRLILRQFMNNSRSLKQTINEELGVKLERLENIELEQLRKSLFPLWGEKMGSGNKSYIHNWVRKRTADSQDNRFPRSLILLLEEAVKIEKSQSREYTTDERILRPKSLIDALPEVSKQRVNEVRNEYPELEKLLDKLQGERSPIDENRLTQIWEIEGTELTTRLKEMIDAGIFQEYLRRKDPSQTARVYSVAELYLSGLGMTRKGQR
;
A
#
# COMPACT_ATOMS: atom_id res chain seq x y z
N MET A 1 25.43 27.63 13.98
CA MET A 1 24.27 28.11 14.78
C MET A 1 24.68 28.69 16.14
N THR A 2 25.82 28.32 16.71
CA THR A 2 26.31 28.72 18.04
C THR A 2 26.60 30.22 18.20
N ASP A 3 27.07 30.89 17.14
CA ASP A 3 27.47 32.31 17.18
C ASP A 3 26.30 33.30 17.26
N ARG A 4 25.14 32.93 16.69
CA ARG A 4 23.98 33.84 16.56
C ARG A 4 23.05 33.87 17.78
N LYS A 5 23.06 32.81 18.61
CA LYS A 5 22.30 32.77 19.87
C LYS A 5 22.96 33.67 20.92
N ALA A 6 24.30 33.70 20.93
CA ALA A 6 25.08 34.63 21.73
C ALA A 6 24.81 36.09 21.33
N LEU A 7 24.77 36.40 20.02
CA LEU A 7 24.45 37.73 19.51
C LEU A 7 23.06 38.23 19.97
N MET A 8 22.03 37.36 19.91
CA MET A 8 20.69 37.71 20.39
C MET A 8 20.67 38.05 21.89
N GLN A 9 21.30 37.22 22.71
CA GLN A 9 21.40 37.46 24.17
C GLN A 9 22.21 38.73 24.46
N GLN A 10 23.31 38.95 23.74
CA GLN A 10 24.15 40.13 23.88
C GLN A 10 23.37 41.42 23.58
N ILE A 11 22.62 41.47 22.47
CA ILE A 11 21.80 42.64 22.11
C ILE A 11 20.71 42.87 23.17
N GLN A 12 20.02 41.81 23.60
CA GLN A 12 18.95 41.94 24.59
C GLN A 12 19.48 42.37 25.97
N GLU A 13 20.60 41.82 26.42
CA GLU A 13 21.23 42.19 27.69
C GLU A 13 21.74 43.63 27.65
N HIS A 14 22.39 44.04 26.56
CA HIS A 14 22.93 45.40 26.39
C HIS A 14 21.83 46.47 26.37
N LEU A 15 20.73 46.22 25.64
CA LEU A 15 19.57 47.11 25.60
C LEU A 15 18.88 47.18 26.97
N ASN A 16 18.73 46.05 27.69
CA ASN A 16 18.18 46.05 29.05
C ASN A 16 19.08 46.80 30.03
N GLN A 17 20.41 46.59 29.99
CA GLN A 17 21.35 47.27 30.89
C GLN A 17 21.36 48.79 30.69
N SER A 18 21.17 49.25 29.46
CA SER A 18 21.18 50.68 29.13
C SER A 18 19.85 51.37 29.41
N LEU A 19 18.71 50.69 29.20
CA LEU A 19 17.38 51.30 29.30
C LEU A 19 16.71 51.11 30.68
N LEU A 20 16.97 50.03 31.43
CA LEU A 20 16.38 49.83 32.77
C LEU A 20 16.70 50.95 33.77
N PRO A 21 17.91 51.54 33.78
CA PRO A 21 18.24 52.65 34.70
C PRO A 21 17.43 53.92 34.41
N GLU A 22 17.03 54.13 33.17
CA GLU A 22 16.26 55.31 32.73
C GLU A 22 14.74 55.09 32.85
N ASP A 23 14.27 53.85 32.67
CA ASP A 23 12.87 53.47 32.81
C ASP A 23 12.74 52.07 33.44
N LEU A 24 12.29 52.03 34.70
CA LEU A 24 12.09 50.79 35.46
C LEU A 24 10.99 49.89 34.88
N GLN A 25 10.14 50.39 33.97
CA GLN A 25 9.09 49.64 33.30
C GLN A 25 9.43 49.26 31.86
N VAL A 26 10.67 49.49 31.40
CA VAL A 26 11.08 49.13 30.05
C VAL A 26 10.93 47.63 29.79
N LYS A 27 10.39 47.28 28.62
CA LYS A 27 10.34 45.91 28.12
C LYS A 27 11.14 45.81 26.84
N VAL A 28 12.30 45.17 26.92
CA VAL A 28 13.09 44.78 25.74
C VAL A 28 12.91 43.30 25.48
N LYS A 29 12.51 42.95 24.25
CA LYS A 29 12.50 41.57 23.75
C LYS A 29 13.25 41.51 22.42
N VAL A 30 14.23 40.62 22.32
CA VAL A 30 14.88 40.30 21.05
C VAL A 30 14.53 38.85 20.73
N LYS A 31 13.71 38.64 19.70
CA LYS A 31 13.34 37.29 19.24
C LYS A 31 14.10 36.94 17.98
N ARG A 32 14.44 35.66 17.87
CA ARG A 32 15.03 35.08 16.68
C ARG A 32 13.94 34.38 15.86
N THR A 33 13.89 34.67 14.57
CA THR A 33 12.99 33.99 13.62
C THR A 33 13.57 32.65 13.18
N SER A 34 12.77 31.76 12.57
CA SER A 34 13.25 30.46 12.06
C SER A 34 14.38 30.57 11.05
N ILE A 35 14.36 31.62 10.23
CA ILE A 35 15.43 31.92 9.25
C ILE A 35 16.69 32.53 9.91
N GLY A 36 16.65 32.72 11.23
CA GLY A 36 17.77 33.17 12.05
C GLY A 36 18.02 34.67 12.03
N TRP A 37 17.03 35.46 11.61
CA TRP A 37 17.04 36.93 11.71
C TRP A 37 16.53 37.37 13.09
N LEU A 38 16.85 38.60 13.47
CA LEU A 38 16.51 39.18 14.76
C LEU A 38 15.41 40.21 14.60
N LYS A 39 14.52 40.21 15.57
CA LYS A 39 13.32 41.02 15.59
C LYS A 39 13.27 41.66 16.99
N ILE A 40 13.31 42.98 17.06
CA ILE A 40 13.52 43.73 18.31
C ILE A 40 12.22 44.44 18.71
N LEU A 41 11.83 44.32 19.97
CA LEU A 41 10.71 45.08 20.55
C LEU A 41 11.23 45.84 21.77
N ILE A 42 11.00 47.15 21.78
CA ILE A 42 11.31 48.03 22.91
C ILE A 42 10.06 48.81 23.25
N ILE A 43 9.53 48.59 24.45
CA ILE A 43 8.44 49.37 25.02
C ILE A 43 8.98 50.19 26.18
N THR A 44 8.98 51.52 26.07
CA THR A 44 9.47 52.42 27.11
C THR A 44 8.74 53.76 27.10
N SER A 45 8.52 54.31 28.29
CA SER A 45 8.02 55.68 28.47
C SER A 45 8.98 56.75 27.92
N LEU A 46 10.25 56.40 27.69
CA LEU A 46 11.27 57.32 27.16
C LEU A 46 11.02 57.78 25.72
N PHE A 47 10.12 57.11 24.99
CA PHE A 47 9.75 57.44 23.62
C PHE A 47 8.59 58.45 23.51
N GLN A 48 8.05 58.91 24.64
CA GLN A 48 6.93 59.84 24.67
C GLN A 48 7.31 61.18 24.01
N GLU A 49 6.45 61.70 23.15
CA GLU A 49 6.66 62.91 22.34
C GLU A 49 7.85 62.85 21.34
N GLN A 50 8.47 61.68 21.12
CA GLN A 50 9.53 61.49 20.13
C GLN A 50 9.00 60.97 18.81
N SER A 51 9.56 61.47 17.71
CA SER A 51 9.37 60.92 16.35
C SER A 51 10.08 59.57 16.18
N LEU A 52 9.68 58.79 15.17
CA LEU A 52 10.30 57.49 14.90
C LEU A 52 11.82 57.60 14.61
N GLU A 53 12.25 58.63 13.88
CA GLU A 53 13.67 58.89 13.60
C GLU A 53 14.47 59.18 14.88
N GLU A 54 13.90 59.93 15.82
CA GLU A 54 14.54 60.21 17.12
C GLU A 54 14.64 58.96 18.00
N ARG A 55 13.61 58.10 17.96
CA ARG A 55 13.61 56.81 18.67
C ARG A 55 14.66 55.86 18.09
N GLU A 56 14.74 55.75 16.77
CA GLU A 56 15.75 54.95 16.06
C GLU A 56 17.17 55.43 16.41
N GLN A 57 17.40 56.74 16.34
CA GLN A 57 18.70 57.33 16.67
C GLN A 57 19.10 57.04 18.12
N LYS A 58 18.17 57.16 19.07
CA LYS A 58 18.42 56.85 20.48
C LYS A 58 18.84 55.39 20.68
N ILE A 59 18.21 54.46 19.97
CA ILE A 59 18.55 53.03 20.06
C ILE A 59 19.85 52.72 19.32
N ASP A 60 20.11 53.34 18.18
CA ASP A 60 21.38 53.20 17.46
C ASP A 60 22.57 53.72 18.29
N GLU A 61 22.41 54.83 19.00
CA GLU A 61 23.44 55.36 19.92
C GLU A 61 23.78 54.34 21.02
N ILE A 62 22.79 53.59 21.53
CA ILE A 62 23.01 52.51 22.51
C ILE A 62 23.68 51.29 21.87
N LEU A 63 23.27 50.93 20.65
CA LEU A 63 23.76 49.75 19.95
C LEU A 63 25.18 49.93 19.37
N VAL A 64 25.64 51.17 19.17
CA VAL A 64 27.00 51.48 18.70
C VAL A 64 28.08 50.90 19.63
N ASP A 65 27.82 50.84 20.95
CA ASP A 65 28.75 50.31 21.95
C ASP A 65 29.07 48.81 21.76
N ILE A 66 28.21 48.08 21.04
CA ILE A 66 28.41 46.68 20.68
C ILE A 66 28.68 46.48 19.17
N ASP A 67 29.11 47.54 18.48
CA ASP A 67 29.30 47.60 17.02
C ASP A 67 28.05 47.11 16.26
N PHE A 68 26.89 47.66 16.60
CA PHE A 68 25.62 47.28 16.01
C PHE A 68 24.73 48.51 15.75
N HIS A 69 23.72 48.37 14.87
CA HIS A 69 22.70 49.38 14.59
C HIS A 69 21.45 48.69 14.05
N LEU A 70 20.29 49.32 14.16
CA LEU A 70 18.96 48.79 13.80
C LEU A 70 18.86 48.40 12.33
N SER A 71 19.61 49.07 11.44
CA SER A 71 19.70 48.73 10.01
C SER A 71 20.80 47.69 9.67
N LYS A 72 21.52 47.14 10.67
CA LYS A 72 22.58 46.14 10.47
C LYS A 72 21.98 44.73 10.38
N TYR A 73 22.45 43.94 9.42
CA TYR A 73 22.15 42.51 9.37
C TYR A 73 22.63 41.81 10.67
N PRO A 74 21.85 40.89 11.29
CA PRO A 74 20.61 40.29 10.79
C PRO A 74 19.30 40.84 11.41
N ILE A 75 19.17 42.15 11.69
CA ILE A 75 17.87 42.70 12.11
C ILE A 75 16.92 42.72 10.91
N LEU A 76 15.73 42.13 11.09
CA LEU A 76 14.65 42.10 10.12
C LEU A 76 13.69 43.29 10.28
N SER A 77 13.24 43.51 11.51
CA SER A 77 12.33 44.60 11.88
C SER A 77 12.44 44.91 13.36
N TYR A 78 11.95 46.09 13.74
CA TYR A 78 11.93 46.56 15.12
C TYR A 78 10.65 47.35 15.42
N ASP A 79 10.15 47.21 16.64
CA ASP A 79 9.00 47.94 17.16
C ASP A 79 9.49 48.82 18.34
N LEU A 80 9.40 50.15 18.18
CA LEU A 80 9.81 51.15 19.18
C LEU A 80 8.58 51.91 19.68
N LEU A 81 7.96 51.41 20.75
CA LEU A 81 6.64 51.83 21.20
C LEU A 81 6.65 52.47 22.58
N THR A 82 5.76 53.43 22.82
CA THR A 82 5.41 53.86 24.19
C THR A 82 4.47 52.84 24.85
N PRO A 83 4.32 52.84 26.19
CA PRO A 83 3.35 51.97 26.86
C PRO A 83 1.91 52.18 26.39
N GLU A 84 1.53 53.41 26.04
CA GLU A 84 0.22 53.76 25.48
C GLU A 84 0.06 53.19 24.06
N GLU A 85 1.04 53.43 23.18
CA GLU A 85 1.05 52.90 21.80
C GLU A 85 1.05 51.36 21.79
N ALA A 86 1.76 50.71 22.71
CA ALA A 86 1.76 49.25 22.82
C ALA A 86 0.40 48.67 23.28
N THR A 87 -0.47 49.51 23.83
CA THR A 87 -1.84 49.13 24.23
C THR A 87 -2.82 49.35 23.07
N GLU A 88 -2.64 50.40 22.27
CA GLU A 88 -3.46 50.69 21.08
C GLU A 88 -3.07 49.85 19.86
N GLN A 89 -1.77 49.57 19.70
CA GLN A 89 -1.17 48.71 18.69
C GLN A 89 -0.35 47.62 19.40
N PRO A 90 -0.97 46.49 19.76
CA PRO A 90 -0.23 45.40 20.38
C PRO A 90 0.93 44.97 19.45
N PRO A 91 2.15 44.79 19.99
CA PRO A 91 3.33 44.43 19.22
C PRO A 91 3.08 43.25 18.28
N GLU A 92 3.74 43.20 17.11
CA GLU A 92 3.60 42.08 16.15
C GLU A 92 3.79 40.71 16.82
N TYR A 93 4.65 40.63 17.84
CA TYR A 93 4.95 39.41 18.60
C TYR A 93 3.83 38.88 19.50
N THR A 94 2.81 39.69 19.72
CA THR A 94 1.63 39.39 20.54
C THR A 94 0.37 39.21 19.69
N GLN A 95 0.46 39.41 18.37
CA GLN A 95 -0.67 39.24 17.47
C GLN A 95 -0.95 37.76 17.20
N LEU A 96 -2.23 37.47 16.95
CA LEU A 96 -2.69 36.21 16.34
C LEU A 96 -1.68 35.75 15.29
N GLN A 97 -1.28 34.49 15.36
CA GLN A 97 -0.44 33.89 14.34
C GLN A 97 -1.23 33.85 13.03
N LEU A 98 -0.98 34.83 12.16
CA LEU A 98 -1.63 34.95 10.87
C LEU A 98 -1.27 33.73 10.00
N PRO A 99 -2.23 33.08 9.34
CA PRO A 99 -1.98 31.90 8.52
C PRO A 99 -1.42 32.27 7.14
N LEU A 100 -0.42 33.14 7.11
CA LEU A 100 0.27 33.59 5.91
C LEU A 100 1.69 33.01 5.84
N TRP A 101 2.21 32.81 4.62
CA TRP A 101 3.51 32.16 4.41
C TRP A 101 4.64 32.80 5.21
N SER A 102 4.77 34.13 5.09
CA SER A 102 5.82 34.89 5.77
C SER A 102 5.65 34.84 7.29
N ASP A 103 4.42 34.99 7.77
CA ASP A 103 4.12 35.11 9.19
C ASP A 103 4.37 33.79 9.94
N ILE A 104 3.96 32.65 9.37
CA ILE A 104 4.25 31.32 9.95
C ILE A 104 5.75 31.04 9.91
N LEU A 105 6.44 31.29 8.78
CA LEU A 105 7.90 31.11 8.70
C LEU A 105 8.67 31.97 9.71
N MET A 106 8.20 33.19 9.99
CA MET A 106 8.83 34.10 10.93
C MET A 106 8.48 33.83 12.41
N SER A 107 7.46 33.02 12.67
CA SER A 107 7.04 32.68 14.03
C SER A 107 8.19 32.06 14.85
N PRO A 108 8.17 32.10 16.19
CA PRO A 108 9.13 31.32 16.98
C PRO A 108 8.93 29.81 16.79
N GLU A 109 9.71 28.97 17.49
CA GLU A 109 9.34 27.56 17.68
C GLU A 109 8.29 27.49 18.80
N PRO A 110 7.31 26.56 18.74
CA PRO A 110 6.34 26.38 19.82
C PRO A 110 7.04 25.93 21.11
N GLU A 111 6.62 26.48 22.25
CA GLU A 111 7.16 26.11 23.58
C GLU A 111 6.74 24.68 23.97
N GLU A 112 5.50 24.30 23.63
CA GLU A 112 4.98 22.94 23.71
C GLU A 112 4.38 22.59 22.34
N PRO A 113 5.03 21.72 21.54
CA PRO A 113 4.47 21.27 20.28
C PRO A 113 3.21 20.45 20.58
N LYS A 114 2.11 20.72 19.87
CA LYS A 114 0.99 19.78 19.85
C LYS A 114 1.47 18.50 19.18
N GLU A 115 1.51 17.41 19.95
CA GLU A 115 1.63 16.08 19.37
C GLU A 115 0.34 15.80 18.59
N SER A 116 0.45 15.29 17.37
CA SER A 116 -0.70 14.75 16.65
C SER A 116 -1.16 13.51 17.40
N ASP A 117 -2.32 13.55 18.05
CA ASP A 117 -2.81 12.41 18.82
C ASP A 117 -3.06 11.22 17.87
N GLU A 118 -2.69 10.00 18.30
CA GLU A 118 -2.91 8.74 17.56
C GLU A 118 -4.40 8.41 17.34
N GLU A 119 -5.32 9.29 17.71
CA GLU A 119 -6.78 9.16 17.61
C GLU A 119 -7.48 10.29 16.82
N ASP A 120 -6.74 11.24 16.23
CA ASP A 120 -7.34 12.39 15.50
C ASP A 120 -8.00 11.97 14.17
N VAL A 121 -9.22 11.46 14.28
CA VAL A 121 -10.21 11.44 13.21
C VAL A 121 -10.68 12.88 13.01
N PHE A 122 -10.55 13.42 11.80
CA PHE A 122 -10.95 14.80 11.53
C PHE A 122 -12.45 14.99 11.73
N GLU A 123 -12.86 16.14 12.27
CA GLU A 123 -14.28 16.51 12.39
C GLU A 123 -14.91 16.64 10.99
N THR A 124 -16.21 16.32 10.88
CA THR A 124 -16.97 16.59 9.66
C THR A 124 -17.41 18.06 9.60
N PRO A 125 -17.28 18.74 8.45
CA PRO A 125 -16.65 18.28 7.22
C PRO A 125 -15.12 18.28 7.28
N LEU A 126 -14.52 17.28 6.63
CA LEU A 126 -13.09 17.29 6.32
C LEU A 126 -12.79 18.34 5.25
N ILE A 127 -11.84 19.24 5.51
CA ILE A 127 -11.39 20.23 4.53
C ILE A 127 -10.07 19.75 3.90
N ALA A 128 -10.11 19.41 2.61
CA ALA A 128 -8.94 18.99 1.84
C ALA A 128 -8.56 20.04 0.79
N THR A 129 -7.38 20.63 0.93
CA THR A 129 -6.88 21.70 0.05
C THR A 129 -5.92 21.14 -0.98
N PHE A 130 -6.25 21.29 -2.26
CA PHE A 130 -5.37 20.97 -3.38
C PHE A 130 -4.47 22.17 -3.66
N TYR A 131 -3.16 21.97 -3.52
CA TYR A 131 -2.15 23.01 -3.67
C TYR A 131 -1.04 22.59 -4.63
N SER A 132 -0.46 23.55 -5.34
CA SER A 132 0.76 23.33 -6.13
C SER A 132 1.70 24.53 -6.07
N PHE A 133 3.00 24.30 -6.09
CA PHE A 133 3.96 25.40 -6.21
C PHE A 133 3.96 25.99 -7.63
N ARG A 134 3.75 25.16 -8.65
CA ARG A 134 3.74 25.54 -10.07
C ARG A 134 2.33 25.42 -10.64
N GLY A 135 1.95 26.36 -11.50
CA GLY A 135 0.76 26.25 -12.33
C GLY A 135 0.91 25.18 -13.44
N GLY A 136 -0.22 24.67 -13.94
CA GLY A 136 -0.24 23.72 -15.07
C GLY A 136 0.14 22.27 -14.73
N VAL A 137 0.11 21.89 -13.45
CA VAL A 137 0.37 20.50 -13.00
C VAL A 137 -0.89 19.62 -12.95
N GLY A 138 -2.06 20.15 -13.36
CA GLY A 138 -3.33 19.42 -13.32
C GLY A 138 -4.02 19.42 -11.96
N ARG A 139 -3.71 20.39 -11.08
CA ARG A 139 -4.30 20.54 -9.73
C ARG A 139 -5.83 20.57 -9.75
N SER A 140 -6.43 21.53 -10.46
CA SER A 140 -7.90 21.68 -10.56
C SER A 140 -8.56 20.46 -11.22
N THR A 141 -7.92 19.87 -12.24
CA THR A 141 -8.40 18.62 -12.87
C THR A 141 -8.44 17.46 -11.88
N ALA A 142 -7.38 17.29 -11.08
CA ALA A 142 -7.32 16.24 -10.07
C ALA A 142 -8.40 16.45 -9.01
N LEU A 143 -8.60 17.68 -8.55
CA LEU A 143 -9.67 18.03 -7.61
C LEU A 143 -11.05 17.65 -8.18
N GLY A 144 -11.38 18.06 -9.41
CA GLY A 144 -12.68 17.76 -10.02
C GLY A 144 -12.96 16.26 -10.19
N LEU A 145 -11.97 15.50 -10.66
CA LEU A 145 -12.11 14.04 -10.82
C LEU A 145 -12.26 13.33 -9.47
N VAL A 146 -11.48 13.73 -8.46
CA VAL A 146 -11.58 13.19 -7.10
C VAL A 146 -12.94 13.53 -6.47
N ALA A 147 -13.45 14.75 -6.67
CA ALA A 147 -14.77 15.17 -6.21
C ALA A 147 -15.88 14.29 -6.80
N GLY A 148 -15.81 14.02 -8.12
CA GLY A 148 -16.72 13.12 -8.80
C GLY A 148 -16.71 11.71 -8.22
N ILE A 149 -15.53 11.14 -7.95
CA ILE A 149 -15.39 9.80 -7.33
C ILE A 149 -15.98 9.79 -5.91
N LEU A 150 -15.66 10.78 -5.09
CA LEU A 150 -16.18 10.89 -3.72
C LEU A 150 -17.72 10.99 -3.71
N ALA A 151 -18.30 11.81 -4.58
CA ALA A 151 -19.75 12.00 -4.67
C ALA A 151 -20.46 10.75 -5.23
N THR A 152 -19.92 10.13 -6.28
CA THR A 152 -20.61 9.06 -7.02
C THR A 152 -20.27 7.66 -6.53
N GLU A 153 -19.00 7.32 -6.27
CA GLU A 153 -18.59 5.98 -5.86
C GLU A 153 -18.63 5.83 -4.33
N LYS A 154 -18.17 6.84 -3.59
CA LYS A 154 -18.13 6.82 -2.11
C LYS A 154 -19.39 7.38 -1.44
N LYS A 155 -20.32 7.95 -2.23
CA LYS A 155 -21.61 8.51 -1.75
C LYS A 155 -21.46 9.59 -0.69
N ARG A 156 -20.42 10.42 -0.79
CA ARG A 156 -20.20 11.57 0.08
C ARG A 156 -20.92 12.80 -0.44
N ARG A 157 -21.35 13.68 0.47
CA ARG A 157 -21.76 15.04 0.12
C ARG A 157 -20.53 15.91 0.00
N VAL A 158 -20.20 16.32 -1.22
CA VAL A 158 -18.96 17.02 -1.53
C VAL A 158 -19.23 18.45 -1.97
N VAL A 159 -18.46 19.40 -1.44
CA VAL A 159 -18.48 20.81 -1.86
C VAL A 159 -17.10 21.17 -2.39
N ILE A 160 -17.03 21.70 -3.61
CA ILE A 160 -15.82 22.29 -4.17
C ILE A 160 -15.87 23.79 -3.92
N VAL A 161 -14.79 24.37 -3.40
CA VAL A 161 -14.61 25.81 -3.25
C VAL A 161 -13.45 26.26 -4.12
N ASP A 162 -13.73 27.09 -5.13
CA ASP A 162 -12.72 27.67 -5.99
C ASP A 162 -12.08 28.87 -5.27
N PHE A 163 -10.92 28.65 -4.66
CA PHE A 163 -10.19 29.67 -3.90
C PHE A 163 -9.00 30.24 -4.70
N ASP A 164 -8.91 29.91 -6.00
CA ASP A 164 -7.96 30.51 -6.93
C ASP A 164 -8.51 31.82 -7.48
N LEU A 165 -8.56 32.84 -6.61
CA LEU A 165 -9.30 34.07 -6.88
C LEU A 165 -8.82 34.86 -8.10
N GLU A 166 -7.58 34.67 -8.60
CA GLU A 166 -7.08 35.43 -9.76
C GLU A 166 -7.12 34.65 -11.08
N ALA A 167 -7.24 33.32 -11.05
CA ALA A 167 -7.29 32.49 -12.27
C ALA A 167 -8.10 31.19 -12.06
N PRO A 168 -9.41 31.28 -11.76
CA PRO A 168 -10.21 30.11 -11.44
C PRO A 168 -10.33 29.14 -12.62
N GLY A 169 -9.91 27.89 -12.38
CA GLY A 169 -9.87 26.83 -13.38
C GLY A 169 -11.01 25.81 -13.23
N ILE A 170 -11.38 25.46 -11.99
CA ILE A 170 -12.37 24.40 -11.76
C ILE A 170 -13.78 24.83 -12.14
N SER A 171 -14.12 26.10 -11.94
CA SER A 171 -15.43 26.66 -12.31
C SER A 171 -15.73 26.50 -13.80
N ILE A 172 -14.73 26.73 -14.66
CA ILE A 172 -14.83 26.58 -16.12
C ILE A 172 -14.96 25.10 -16.51
N LEU A 173 -14.26 24.21 -15.80
CA LEU A 173 -14.24 22.79 -16.12
C LEU A 173 -15.56 22.07 -15.76
N LEU A 174 -16.38 22.64 -14.88
CA LEU A 174 -17.67 22.11 -14.46
C LEU A 174 -18.87 22.88 -15.04
N GLU A 175 -18.63 23.95 -15.80
CA GLU A 175 -19.69 24.83 -16.33
C GLU A 175 -20.76 24.07 -17.12
N SER A 176 -20.38 23.04 -17.87
CA SER A 176 -21.30 22.22 -18.67
C SER A 176 -22.20 21.31 -17.83
N ASP A 177 -21.87 21.09 -16.56
CA ASP A 177 -22.58 20.22 -15.64
C ASP A 177 -23.39 21.02 -14.60
N ILE A 178 -23.46 22.34 -14.69
CA ILE A 178 -24.22 23.20 -13.77
C ILE A 178 -25.53 23.64 -14.43
N GLU A 179 -26.65 23.53 -13.70
CA GLU A 179 -27.92 24.10 -14.14
C GLU A 179 -27.80 25.63 -14.27
N GLN A 180 -27.90 26.15 -15.49
CA GLN A 180 -27.99 27.59 -15.71
C GLN A 180 -29.36 28.10 -15.26
N ILE A 181 -29.40 28.70 -14.08
CA ILE A 181 -30.55 29.46 -13.58
C ILE A 181 -30.29 30.93 -13.92
N ASP A 182 -31.30 31.65 -14.42
CA ASP A 182 -31.31 33.11 -14.67
C ASP A 182 -31.17 33.89 -13.33
N ARG A 183 -30.01 33.80 -12.68
CA ARG A 183 -29.66 34.46 -11.42
C ARG A 183 -28.31 35.15 -11.57
N GLU A 184 -28.10 36.22 -10.81
CA GLU A 184 -26.78 36.84 -10.69
C GLU A 184 -25.78 35.84 -10.13
N ASN A 185 -24.60 35.75 -10.76
CA ASN A 185 -23.62 34.73 -10.44
C ASN A 185 -22.64 35.20 -9.35
N TYR A 186 -23.03 34.99 -8.09
CA TYR A 186 -22.17 35.29 -6.93
C TYR A 186 -21.21 34.14 -6.63
N GLY A 187 -20.05 34.46 -6.07
CA GLY A 187 -19.08 33.45 -5.63
C GLY A 187 -18.25 33.86 -4.43
N VAL A 188 -17.15 33.12 -4.19
CA VAL A 188 -16.23 33.30 -3.07
C VAL A 188 -15.73 34.74 -2.96
N LEU A 189 -15.32 35.36 -4.07
CA LEU A 189 -14.78 36.71 -4.05
C LEU A 189 -15.85 37.72 -3.59
N ASP A 190 -17.07 37.59 -4.12
CA ASP A 190 -18.18 38.48 -3.80
C ASP A 190 -18.61 38.35 -2.33
N TYR A 191 -18.67 37.10 -1.85
CA TYR A 191 -18.99 36.79 -0.46
C TYR A 191 -17.95 37.38 0.50
N LEU A 192 -16.66 37.09 0.28
CA LEU A 192 -15.58 37.56 1.16
C LEU A 192 -15.50 39.08 1.19
N TYR A 193 -15.59 39.72 0.03
CA TYR A 193 -15.55 41.16 -0.09
C TYR A 193 -16.73 41.83 0.64
N GLN A 194 -17.95 41.32 0.46
CA GLN A 194 -19.13 41.91 1.08
C GLN A 194 -19.16 41.67 2.60
N ARG A 195 -18.81 40.46 3.08
CA ARG A 195 -18.67 40.19 4.52
C ARG A 195 -17.58 41.02 5.18
N PHE A 196 -16.51 41.37 4.46
CA PHE A 196 -15.50 42.28 4.97
C PHE A 196 -16.01 43.72 5.13
N LEU A 197 -16.79 44.22 4.17
CA LEU A 197 -17.32 45.59 4.21
C LEU A 197 -18.50 45.74 5.18
N THR A 198 -19.48 44.84 5.10
CA THR A 198 -20.69 44.87 5.93
C THR A 198 -20.95 43.50 6.59
N PRO A 199 -20.21 43.14 7.66
CA PRO A 199 -20.31 41.82 8.31
C PRO A 199 -21.70 41.43 8.83
N LYS A 200 -22.60 42.42 9.02
CA LYS A 200 -23.97 42.21 9.53
C LYS A 200 -25.00 42.02 8.41
N GLU A 201 -24.64 42.30 7.16
CA GLU A 201 -25.55 42.13 6.04
C GLU A 201 -25.40 40.72 5.46
N ASN A 202 -26.52 40.02 5.35
CA ASN A 202 -26.56 38.72 4.68
C ASN A 202 -26.70 38.89 3.17
N PHE A 203 -25.68 39.50 2.55
CA PHE A 203 -25.62 39.70 1.10
C PHE A 203 -24.18 39.48 0.60
N PRO A 204 -23.94 38.79 -0.53
CA PRO A 204 -24.88 37.80 -1.06
C PRO A 204 -25.19 36.73 0.01
N PRO A 205 -26.40 36.15 0.01
CA PRO A 205 -26.70 34.98 0.82
C PRO A 205 -25.85 33.78 0.33
N ILE A 206 -25.48 32.87 1.23
CA ILE A 206 -24.58 31.76 0.88
C ILE A 206 -25.19 30.85 -0.21
N GLU A 207 -26.50 30.71 -0.22
CA GLU A 207 -27.27 29.90 -1.18
C GLU A 207 -27.16 30.44 -2.61
N SER A 208 -26.94 31.76 -2.79
CA SER A 208 -26.69 32.32 -4.12
C SER A 208 -25.25 32.13 -4.60
N CYS A 209 -24.35 31.70 -3.71
CA CYS A 209 -22.97 31.40 -4.04
C CYS A 209 -22.75 29.90 -4.32
N ILE A 210 -23.75 29.04 -4.02
CA ILE A 210 -23.65 27.58 -4.14
C ILE A 210 -24.40 27.12 -5.40
N TYR A 211 -23.71 26.35 -6.22
CA TYR A 211 -24.23 25.75 -7.45
C TYR A 211 -24.24 24.23 -7.32
N GLN A 212 -25.36 23.61 -7.64
CA GLN A 212 -25.44 22.15 -7.70
C GLN A 212 -24.86 21.67 -9.04
N VAL A 213 -23.96 20.69 -8.97
CA VAL A 213 -23.41 20.03 -10.15
C VAL A 213 -24.29 18.81 -10.47
N GLU A 214 -24.83 18.76 -11.68
CA GLU A 214 -25.64 17.66 -12.17
C GLU A 214 -24.80 16.39 -12.30
N LEU A 215 -25.18 15.33 -11.58
CA LEU A 215 -24.57 14.02 -11.68
C LEU A 215 -25.56 13.03 -12.33
N LYS A 216 -25.11 12.29 -13.34
CA LYS A 216 -25.91 11.19 -13.94
C LYS A 216 -26.05 9.98 -13.01
N ALA A 217 -25.12 9.82 -12.08
CA ALA A 217 -25.17 8.81 -11.03
C ALA A 217 -25.75 9.39 -9.74
N ARG A 218 -26.23 8.52 -8.83
CA ARG A 218 -26.62 8.98 -7.48
C ARG A 218 -25.40 9.57 -6.75
N GLY A 219 -25.49 10.79 -6.27
CA GLY A 219 -24.46 11.49 -5.51
C GLY A 219 -24.85 12.96 -5.31
N GLU A 220 -24.13 13.66 -4.43
CA GLU A 220 -24.35 15.09 -4.17
C GLU A 220 -23.01 15.83 -4.31
N LEU A 221 -22.92 16.69 -5.32
CA LEU A 221 -21.75 17.52 -5.58
C LEU A 221 -22.19 18.97 -5.78
N PHE A 222 -21.53 19.88 -5.06
CA PHE A 222 -21.77 21.31 -5.13
C PHE A 222 -20.49 22.06 -5.45
N LEU A 223 -20.62 23.22 -6.07
CA LEU A 223 -19.53 24.13 -6.41
C LEU A 223 -19.83 25.51 -5.83
N VAL A 224 -18.85 26.11 -5.18
CA VAL A 224 -18.80 27.53 -4.83
C VAL A 224 -17.73 28.17 -5.73
N PRO A 225 -18.11 28.78 -6.88
CA PRO A 225 -17.17 29.37 -7.81
C PRO A 225 -16.60 30.67 -7.23
N VAL A 226 -15.61 31.26 -7.90
CA VAL A 226 -15.06 32.57 -7.46
C VAL A 226 -16.08 33.70 -7.62
N GLY A 227 -16.92 33.63 -8.66
CA GLY A 227 -17.91 34.64 -9.03
C GLY A 227 -17.90 34.88 -10.54
N GLU A 228 -18.74 35.80 -11.01
CA GLU A 228 -18.80 36.16 -12.43
C GLU A 228 -17.59 37.00 -12.88
N TYR A 229 -16.96 36.61 -13.99
CA TYR A 229 -15.88 37.38 -14.61
C TYR A 229 -16.39 38.66 -15.28
N ASN A 230 -16.50 39.74 -14.51
CA ASN A 230 -16.92 41.06 -14.98
C ASN A 230 -15.97 42.18 -14.49
N GLU A 231 -16.28 43.44 -14.81
CA GLU A 231 -15.48 44.60 -14.39
C GLU A 231 -15.38 44.69 -12.85
N ASN A 232 -16.48 44.43 -12.14
CA ASN A 232 -16.52 44.46 -10.67
C ASN A 232 -15.60 43.41 -10.04
N TYR A 233 -15.53 42.22 -10.63
CA TYR A 233 -14.62 41.16 -10.20
C TYR A 233 -13.15 41.64 -10.19
N ILE A 234 -12.71 42.33 -11.24
CA ILE A 234 -11.33 42.84 -11.33
C ILE A 234 -11.05 43.89 -10.25
N HIS A 235 -12.01 44.77 -9.98
CA HIS A 235 -11.89 45.78 -8.93
C HIS A 235 -11.86 45.15 -7.52
N ARG A 236 -12.79 44.23 -7.23
CA ARG A 236 -12.84 43.52 -5.94
C ARG A 236 -11.57 42.73 -5.68
N LEU A 237 -11.05 42.05 -6.70
CA LEU A 237 -9.81 41.30 -6.61
C LEU A 237 -8.62 42.20 -6.27
N ALA A 238 -8.53 43.38 -6.89
CA ALA A 238 -7.45 44.34 -6.63
C ALA A 238 -7.47 44.93 -5.21
N GLU A 239 -8.65 45.06 -4.61
CA GLU A 239 -8.80 45.52 -3.22
C GLU A 239 -8.51 44.44 -2.17
N LEU A 240 -8.53 43.17 -2.58
CA LEU A 240 -8.24 42.02 -1.73
C LEU A 240 -6.73 41.78 -1.62
N ASP A 241 -6.01 42.83 -1.21
CA ASP A 241 -4.57 42.81 -0.99
C ASP A 241 -4.18 42.18 0.36
N ARG A 242 -2.87 42.11 0.63
CA ARG A 242 -2.36 41.56 1.88
C ARG A 242 -2.89 42.31 3.11
N GLY A 243 -3.04 43.63 3.04
CA GLY A 243 -3.55 44.44 4.15
C GLY A 243 -4.99 44.08 4.49
N THR A 244 -5.83 43.92 3.46
CA THR A 244 -7.21 43.46 3.59
C THR A 244 -7.28 42.05 4.18
N LEU A 245 -6.47 41.11 3.68
CA LEU A 245 -6.41 39.73 4.22
C LEU A 245 -5.93 39.70 5.68
N GLN A 246 -4.95 40.51 6.05
CA GLN A 246 -4.55 40.63 7.46
C GLN A 246 -5.67 41.19 8.33
N ALA A 247 -6.45 42.14 7.80
CA ALA A 247 -7.58 42.71 8.51
C ALA A 247 -8.71 41.68 8.75
N PHE A 248 -8.85 40.65 7.91
CA PHE A 248 -9.84 39.57 8.13
C PHE A 248 -9.62 38.87 9.47
N TYR A 249 -8.36 38.61 9.84
CA TYR A 249 -7.99 37.88 11.06
C TYR A 249 -7.81 38.77 12.30
N ARG A 250 -7.85 40.09 12.13
CA ARG A 250 -7.75 41.06 13.25
C ARG A 250 -9.11 41.53 13.76
N ARG A 251 -10.17 41.29 12.99
CA ARG A 251 -11.54 41.68 13.34
C ARG A 251 -12.22 40.56 14.14
N GLU A 252 -13.31 40.92 14.83
CA GLU A 252 -14.13 39.94 15.55
C GLU A 252 -14.76 38.90 14.62
N ASN A 253 -15.16 39.30 13.41
CA ASN A 253 -15.73 38.41 12.40
C ASN A 253 -14.75 38.20 11.25
N ASN A 254 -14.27 36.97 11.08
CA ASN A 254 -13.42 36.57 9.97
C ASN A 254 -14.29 36.10 8.78
N PRO A 255 -14.29 36.81 7.62
CA PRO A 255 -15.08 36.43 6.45
C PRO A 255 -14.79 35.03 5.92
N VAL A 256 -13.56 34.55 6.08
CA VAL A 256 -13.13 33.23 5.59
C VAL A 256 -13.71 32.12 6.46
N GLU A 257 -13.66 32.30 7.79
CA GLU A 257 -14.28 31.36 8.73
C GLU A 257 -15.80 31.33 8.54
N GLN A 258 -16.41 32.51 8.41
CA GLN A 258 -17.84 32.65 8.17
C GLN A 258 -18.29 31.98 6.86
N LEU A 259 -17.51 32.07 5.79
CA LEU A 259 -17.80 31.36 4.53
C LEU A 259 -17.90 29.85 4.76
N ILE A 260 -16.96 29.27 5.50
CA ILE A 260 -16.92 27.84 5.77
C ILE A 260 -18.07 27.42 6.71
N GLU A 261 -18.39 28.23 7.72
CA GLU A 261 -19.53 28.00 8.61
C GLU A 261 -20.87 28.07 7.87
N ASP A 262 -21.08 29.11 7.04
CA ASP A 262 -22.31 29.25 6.25
C ASP A 262 -22.48 28.07 5.26
N ILE A 263 -21.39 27.57 4.65
CA ILE A 263 -21.43 26.36 3.81
C ILE A 263 -21.83 25.12 4.64
N LYS A 264 -21.28 24.98 5.85
CA LYS A 264 -21.59 23.88 6.77
C LYS A 264 -23.06 23.90 7.17
N GLU A 265 -23.59 25.05 7.56
CA GLU A 265 -24.98 25.20 7.96
C GLU A 265 -25.94 24.93 6.80
N GLN A 266 -25.61 25.42 5.60
CA GLN A 266 -26.48 25.30 4.43
C GLN A 266 -26.52 23.89 3.84
N LEU A 267 -25.37 23.22 3.74
CA LEU A 267 -25.25 21.95 3.02
C LEU A 267 -24.97 20.75 3.91
N ASN A 268 -24.48 20.93 5.15
CA ASN A 268 -23.98 19.85 6.01
C ASN A 268 -23.11 18.83 5.23
N PRO A 269 -22.00 19.25 4.60
CA PRO A 269 -21.19 18.39 3.75
C PRO A 269 -20.35 17.40 4.56
N ASP A 270 -19.97 16.28 3.93
CA ASP A 270 -18.95 15.38 4.48
C ASP A 270 -17.55 15.91 4.20
N VAL A 271 -17.34 16.47 3.00
CA VAL A 271 -16.03 16.91 2.50
C VAL A 271 -16.14 18.27 1.80
N ILE A 272 -15.21 19.17 2.14
CA ILE A 272 -14.98 20.41 1.40
C ILE A 272 -13.61 20.31 0.70
N LEU A 273 -13.60 20.43 -0.62
CA LEU A 273 -12.40 20.42 -1.45
C LEU A 273 -12.07 21.84 -1.90
N ILE A 274 -10.88 22.34 -1.55
CA ILE A 274 -10.47 23.71 -1.88
C ILE A 274 -9.44 23.70 -3.01
N ASP A 275 -9.71 24.44 -4.08
CA ASP A 275 -8.75 24.67 -5.17
C ASP A 275 -7.90 25.92 -4.87
N ALA A 276 -6.64 25.75 -4.46
CA ALA A 276 -5.81 26.85 -3.94
C ALA A 276 -4.76 27.33 -4.96
N ARG A 277 -4.72 28.64 -5.24
CA ARG A 277 -3.79 29.32 -6.17
C ARG A 277 -2.32 28.85 -6.10
N PRO A 278 -1.60 28.67 -7.25
CA PRO A 278 -0.25 28.15 -7.19
C PRO A 278 0.77 29.17 -6.67
N GLY A 279 1.82 28.67 -6.01
CA GLY A 279 2.95 29.47 -5.52
C GLY A 279 2.74 30.15 -4.16
N PHE A 280 3.68 31.01 -3.78
CA PHE A 280 3.67 31.75 -2.50
C PHE A 280 2.77 32.98 -2.57
N ASN A 281 1.46 32.75 -2.47
CA ASN A 281 0.46 33.82 -2.41
C ASN A 281 -0.35 33.71 -1.11
N ASP A 282 -0.91 34.82 -0.65
CA ASP A 282 -1.56 34.88 0.66
C ASP A 282 -2.89 34.09 0.70
N THR A 283 -3.61 34.01 -0.41
CA THR A 283 -4.85 33.20 -0.50
C THR A 283 -4.57 31.70 -0.42
N SER A 284 -3.49 31.21 -1.03
CA SER A 284 -3.05 29.82 -0.91
C SER A 284 -2.51 29.50 0.48
N ALA A 285 -1.90 30.48 1.15
CA ALA A 285 -1.48 30.35 2.54
C ALA A 285 -2.70 30.12 3.43
N ILE A 286 -3.76 30.93 3.28
CA ILE A 286 -5.01 30.77 4.03
C ILE A 286 -5.64 29.41 3.74
N ALA A 287 -5.78 29.05 2.47
CA ALA A 287 -6.39 27.77 2.08
C ALA A 287 -5.66 26.55 2.64
N LEU A 288 -4.32 26.58 2.70
CA LEU A 288 -3.52 25.44 3.14
C LEU A 288 -3.18 25.46 4.63
N LEU A 289 -2.92 26.63 5.24
CA LEU A 289 -2.38 26.74 6.60
C LEU A 289 -3.47 27.04 7.64
N ASP A 290 -4.60 27.62 7.22
CA ASP A 290 -5.75 27.90 8.09
C ASP A 290 -6.84 26.85 7.93
N LEU A 291 -7.33 26.70 6.71
CA LEU A 291 -8.54 25.94 6.41
C LEU A 291 -8.30 24.43 6.35
N ALA A 292 -7.17 24.00 5.77
CA ALA A 292 -6.95 22.59 5.49
C ALA A 292 -6.79 21.75 6.76
N ASP A 293 -7.46 20.61 6.77
CA ASP A 293 -7.15 19.46 7.62
C ASP A 293 -6.19 18.52 6.89
N LEU A 294 -6.33 18.42 5.56
CA LEU A 294 -5.49 17.64 4.66
C LEU A 294 -5.02 18.47 3.46
N GLY A 295 -3.70 18.58 3.28
CA GLY A 295 -3.08 19.18 2.10
C GLY A 295 -2.75 18.15 1.03
N ILE A 296 -3.34 18.28 -0.16
CA ILE A 296 -3.01 17.48 -1.35
C ILE A 296 -2.04 18.29 -2.23
N ILE A 297 -0.75 17.93 -2.16
CA ILE A 297 0.34 18.67 -2.80
C ILE A 297 0.63 18.10 -4.19
N CYS A 298 0.14 18.79 -5.23
CA CYS A 298 0.30 18.41 -6.63
C CYS A 298 1.59 18.99 -7.23
N PHE A 299 2.47 18.14 -7.78
CA PHE A 299 3.70 18.61 -8.45
C PHE A 299 4.27 17.60 -9.45
N SER A 300 5.16 18.10 -10.32
CA SER A 300 5.97 17.27 -11.22
C SER A 300 7.40 17.18 -10.66
N PRO A 301 8.06 15.99 -10.67
CA PRO A 301 9.34 15.73 -9.98
C PRO A 301 10.53 16.43 -10.66
N THR A 302 10.60 17.75 -10.48
CA THR A 302 11.60 18.66 -11.05
C THR A 302 12.38 19.35 -9.94
N ASP A 303 13.65 19.70 -10.19
CA ASP A 303 14.51 20.38 -9.20
C ASP A 303 13.90 21.68 -8.66
N GLN A 304 13.20 22.41 -9.54
CA GLN A 304 12.48 23.62 -9.15
C GLN A 304 11.34 23.31 -8.17
N SER A 305 10.59 22.22 -8.42
CA SER A 305 9.49 21.82 -7.53
C SER A 305 10.03 21.38 -6.16
N PHE A 306 11.09 20.57 -6.12
CA PHE A 306 11.69 20.14 -4.85
C PHE A 306 12.20 21.31 -4.00
N LYS A 307 12.85 22.31 -4.62
CA LYS A 307 13.34 23.51 -3.92
C LYS A 307 12.23 24.43 -3.45
N GLY A 308 11.14 24.54 -4.22
CA GLY A 308 9.99 25.36 -3.83
C GLY A 308 9.19 24.71 -2.71
N LEU A 309 8.90 23.41 -2.86
CA LEU A 309 8.10 22.65 -1.91
C LEU A 309 8.82 22.43 -0.57
N SER A 310 10.16 22.46 -0.50
CA SER A 310 10.85 22.29 0.79
C SER A 310 10.44 23.36 1.79
N TRP A 311 10.26 24.60 1.33
CA TRP A 311 9.77 25.69 2.16
C TRP A 311 8.30 25.53 2.54
N ILE A 312 7.48 24.97 1.63
CA ILE A 312 6.07 24.67 1.91
C ILE A 312 5.98 23.61 3.02
N VAL A 313 6.68 22.49 2.87
CA VAL A 313 6.69 21.40 3.85
C VAL A 313 7.22 21.88 5.20
N GLN A 314 8.26 22.72 5.23
CA GLN A 314 8.75 23.33 6.46
C GLN A 314 7.70 24.24 7.13
N THR A 315 7.01 25.07 6.35
CA THR A 315 5.95 25.97 6.88
C THR A 315 4.78 25.16 7.43
N VAL A 316 4.33 24.15 6.68
CA VAL A 316 3.25 23.25 7.11
C VAL A 316 3.66 22.47 8.35
N SER A 317 4.87 21.90 8.39
CA SER A 317 5.35 21.16 9.57
C SER A 317 5.30 22.02 10.83
N LYS A 318 5.68 23.28 10.71
CA LYS A 318 5.62 24.25 11.80
C LYS A 318 4.18 24.57 12.19
N GLN A 319 3.30 24.79 11.22
CA GLN A 319 1.87 24.98 11.46
C GLN A 319 1.24 23.77 12.17
N CYS A 320 1.63 22.55 11.80
CA CYS A 320 1.19 21.33 12.48
C CYS A 320 1.64 21.29 13.94
N GLN A 321 2.86 21.73 14.25
CA GLN A 321 3.30 21.80 15.65
C GLN A 321 2.49 22.80 16.48
N TYR A 322 1.94 23.85 15.85
CA TYR A 322 1.07 24.83 16.50
C TYR A 322 -0.39 24.38 16.63
N ARG A 323 -0.95 23.77 15.57
CA ARG A 323 -2.39 23.52 15.46
C ARG A 323 -2.78 22.04 15.36
N GLY A 324 -1.84 21.14 15.11
CA GLY A 324 -2.08 19.72 14.80
C GLY A 324 -2.39 19.43 13.33
N LYS A 325 -2.51 20.47 12.48
CA LYS A 325 -2.93 20.35 11.06
C LYS A 325 -2.26 21.39 10.14
N PRO A 326 -2.23 21.18 8.81
CA PRO A 326 -2.74 20.03 8.05
C PRO A 326 -1.77 18.84 7.92
N ASP A 327 -2.30 17.62 7.78
CA ASP A 327 -1.51 16.48 7.28
C ASP A 327 -1.28 16.62 5.76
N LEU A 328 -0.22 16.02 5.22
CA LEU A 328 0.14 16.15 3.80
C LEU A 328 0.08 14.82 3.05
N ARG A 329 -0.43 14.87 1.82
CA ARG A 329 -0.31 13.82 0.80
C ARG A 329 0.21 14.42 -0.50
N PHE A 330 1.03 13.67 -1.21
CA PHE A 330 1.74 14.13 -2.38
C PHE A 330 1.15 13.52 -3.65
N VAL A 331 0.97 14.31 -4.70
CA VAL A 331 0.44 13.84 -5.98
C VAL A 331 1.41 14.22 -7.08
N LEU A 332 2.03 13.21 -7.68
CA LEU A 332 2.94 13.34 -8.82
C LEU A 332 2.11 13.49 -10.10
N THR A 333 1.96 14.73 -10.56
CA THR A 333 1.09 15.05 -11.69
C THR A 333 1.60 16.24 -12.54
N PRO A 334 1.46 16.18 -13.88
CA PRO A 334 1.32 14.96 -14.66
C PRO A 334 2.69 14.27 -14.76
N MET A 335 2.73 12.95 -14.56
CA MET A 335 3.91 12.13 -14.82
C MET A 335 4.04 11.89 -16.34
N PRO A 336 5.11 12.39 -17.00
CA PRO A 336 5.27 12.17 -18.42
C PRO A 336 5.65 10.72 -18.72
N ALA A 337 5.32 10.27 -19.94
CA ALA A 337 5.74 8.96 -20.42
C ALA A 337 7.26 8.91 -20.59
N VAL A 338 7.95 8.17 -19.72
CA VAL A 338 9.40 7.98 -19.74
C VAL A 338 9.75 6.50 -19.64
N ALA A 339 10.98 6.14 -20.02
CA ALA A 339 11.48 4.78 -19.86
C ALA A 339 11.41 4.33 -18.39
N ALA A 340 11.19 3.02 -18.16
CA ALA A 340 11.00 2.46 -16.82
C ALA A 340 12.14 2.81 -15.85
N GLU A 341 13.39 2.77 -16.32
CA GLU A 341 14.58 3.17 -15.55
C GLU A 341 14.53 4.63 -15.10
N GLN A 342 14.16 5.54 -16.03
CA GLN A 342 14.07 6.96 -15.74
C GLN A 342 12.92 7.27 -14.78
N ARG A 343 11.80 6.55 -14.90
CA ARG A 343 10.66 6.63 -13.96
C ARG A 343 11.11 6.23 -12.55
N GLN A 344 11.81 5.10 -12.42
CA GLN A 344 12.32 4.63 -11.12
C GLN A 344 13.25 5.65 -10.45
N ILE A 345 14.15 6.29 -11.23
CA ILE A 345 15.04 7.33 -10.71
C ILE A 345 14.25 8.52 -10.15
N TRP A 346 13.16 8.93 -10.80
CA TRP A 346 12.33 10.02 -10.31
C TRP A 346 11.57 9.66 -9.06
N ILE A 347 10.99 8.46 -9.01
CA ILE A 347 10.27 7.98 -7.81
C ILE A 347 11.21 7.89 -6.62
N SER A 348 12.39 7.27 -6.78
CA SER A 348 13.39 7.21 -5.71
C SER A 348 13.77 8.60 -5.19
N LYS A 349 13.90 9.59 -6.09
CA LYS A 349 14.18 10.97 -5.71
C LYS A 349 13.03 11.63 -4.96
N VAL A 350 11.79 11.34 -5.33
CA VAL A 350 10.59 11.82 -4.62
C VAL A 350 10.54 11.21 -3.22
N GLU A 351 10.73 9.90 -3.10
CA GLU A 351 10.67 9.19 -1.82
C GLU A 351 11.73 9.74 -0.86
N ASP A 352 12.97 9.87 -1.32
CA ASP A 352 14.07 10.47 -0.57
C ASP A 352 13.71 11.89 -0.09
N TRP A 353 13.16 12.70 -0.98
CA TRP A 353 12.80 14.08 -0.66
C TRP A 353 11.66 14.15 0.37
N ILE A 354 10.67 13.25 0.31
CA ILE A 354 9.58 13.19 1.30
C ILE A 354 10.12 12.75 2.67
N GLU A 355 10.96 11.71 2.71
CA GLU A 355 11.60 11.26 3.95
C GLU A 355 12.43 12.36 4.62
N GLU A 356 13.20 13.10 3.83
CA GLU A 356 14.10 14.15 4.32
C GLU A 356 13.35 15.42 4.79
N ASN A 357 12.26 15.79 4.14
CA ASN A 357 11.58 17.08 4.38
C ASN A 357 10.33 16.97 5.25
N TRP A 358 9.55 15.88 5.14
CA TRP A 358 8.31 15.67 5.91
C TRP A 358 8.53 14.67 7.04
N GLY A 359 9.17 13.54 6.74
CA GLY A 359 9.36 12.42 7.68
C GLY A 359 8.21 11.41 7.67
N LEU A 360 8.43 10.28 8.36
CA LEU A 360 7.48 9.16 8.43
C LEU A 360 6.98 8.96 9.86
N SER A 361 5.66 8.82 10.03
CA SER A 361 5.05 8.35 11.28
C SER A 361 5.24 6.84 11.45
N SER A 362 5.08 6.35 12.69
CA SER A 362 5.20 4.92 12.99
C SER A 362 4.21 4.10 12.16
N GLY A 363 4.73 3.13 11.39
CA GLY A 363 3.90 2.21 10.60
C GLY A 363 3.48 2.69 9.20
N ILE A 364 3.74 3.93 8.78
CA ILE A 364 3.52 4.42 7.39
C ILE A 364 4.77 4.23 6.52
N THR A 365 4.59 3.74 5.29
CA THR A 365 5.65 3.71 4.25
C THR A 365 5.59 4.96 3.36
N VAL A 366 6.72 5.40 2.80
CA VAL A 366 6.75 6.56 1.88
C VAL A 366 5.82 6.37 0.68
N GLY A 367 5.73 5.14 0.17
CA GLY A 367 4.82 4.76 -0.91
C GLY A 367 3.32 4.82 -0.56
N GLU A 368 2.96 5.13 0.69
CA GLU A 368 1.59 5.45 1.12
C GLU A 368 1.34 6.96 1.19
N LEU A 369 2.38 7.80 1.07
CA LEU A 369 2.27 9.26 1.13
C LEU A 369 2.13 9.92 -0.24
N TYR A 370 2.51 9.23 -1.33
CA TYR A 370 2.43 9.79 -2.68
C TYR A 370 1.57 8.95 -3.64
N TYR A 371 0.98 9.63 -4.62
CA TYR A 371 0.14 9.06 -5.68
C TYR A 371 0.64 9.51 -7.04
N GLU A 372 0.53 8.65 -8.04
CA GLU A 372 1.03 8.93 -9.39
C GLU A 372 -0.11 9.07 -10.38
N ILE A 373 -0.13 10.20 -11.10
CA ILE A 373 -1.07 10.43 -12.20
C ILE A 373 -0.27 10.62 -13.49
N ASN A 374 -0.39 9.65 -14.38
CA ASN A 374 0.25 9.73 -15.70
C ASN A 374 -0.42 10.79 -16.57
N TYR A 375 0.40 11.44 -17.41
CA TYR A 375 -0.10 12.36 -18.43
C TYR A 375 -1.08 11.64 -19.35
N ASN A 376 -2.30 12.15 -19.43
CA ASN A 376 -3.34 11.61 -20.30
C ASN A 376 -3.85 12.71 -21.24
N PRO A 377 -3.59 12.62 -22.55
CA PRO A 377 -4.01 13.65 -23.51
C PRO A 377 -5.54 13.71 -23.67
N ASN A 378 -6.27 12.65 -23.31
CA ASN A 378 -7.72 12.62 -23.48
C ASN A 378 -8.46 13.54 -22.50
N ILE A 379 -7.79 13.99 -21.43
CA ILE A 379 -8.37 14.92 -20.44
C ILE A 379 -8.85 16.21 -21.11
N SER A 380 -8.11 16.74 -22.09
CA SER A 380 -8.50 17.98 -22.79
C SER A 380 -9.69 17.80 -23.73
N THR A 381 -10.12 16.57 -23.99
CA THR A 381 -11.26 16.25 -24.87
C THR A 381 -12.51 15.85 -24.09
N LEU A 382 -12.46 15.85 -22.76
CA LEU A 382 -13.60 15.51 -21.92
C LEU A 382 -14.68 16.60 -22.04
N SER A 383 -15.92 16.18 -22.26
CA SER A 383 -17.09 17.05 -22.26
C SER A 383 -17.62 17.37 -20.86
N SER A 384 -17.21 16.57 -19.86
CA SER A 384 -17.56 16.68 -18.45
C SER A 384 -16.44 16.06 -17.61
N LEU A 385 -16.17 16.62 -16.43
CA LEU A 385 -15.24 16.06 -15.44
C LEU A 385 -15.89 15.10 -14.44
N VAL A 386 -17.20 14.93 -14.47
CA VAL A 386 -17.93 14.13 -13.48
C VAL A 386 -18.87 13.10 -14.11
N ASN A 387 -19.27 13.30 -15.38
CA ASN A 387 -20.25 12.47 -16.08
C ASN A 387 -19.66 11.69 -17.26
N ASN A 388 -20.05 10.42 -17.39
CA ASN A 388 -19.66 9.50 -18.49
C ASN A 388 -18.15 9.31 -18.67
N LEU A 389 -17.40 9.29 -17.57
CA LEU A 389 -15.96 9.10 -17.60
C LEU A 389 -15.58 7.62 -17.79
N PRO A 390 -14.50 7.33 -18.56
CA PRO A 390 -13.99 5.97 -18.67
C PRO A 390 -13.41 5.51 -17.35
N LYS A 391 -13.74 4.27 -16.94
CA LYS A 391 -13.27 3.69 -15.67
C LYS A 391 -11.74 3.73 -15.53
N SER A 392 -11.02 3.47 -16.62
CA SER A 392 -9.55 3.55 -16.64
C SER A 392 -8.97 4.93 -16.32
N LEU A 393 -9.74 6.01 -16.51
CA LEU A 393 -9.34 7.34 -16.07
C LEU A 393 -9.56 7.49 -14.56
N LEU A 394 -10.75 7.12 -14.08
CA LEU A 394 -11.14 7.19 -12.66
C LEU A 394 -10.19 6.36 -11.78
N ASP A 395 -9.80 5.18 -12.24
CA ASP A 395 -8.89 4.28 -11.53
C ASP A 395 -7.53 4.95 -11.18
N ASN A 396 -7.08 5.97 -11.94
CA ASN A 396 -5.84 6.70 -11.62
C ASN A 396 -6.01 7.69 -10.46
N TYR A 397 -7.23 8.18 -10.22
CA TYR A 397 -7.54 9.18 -9.19
C TYR A 397 -8.20 8.55 -7.96
N LEU A 398 -8.72 7.32 -8.10
CA LEU A 398 -9.33 6.54 -7.03
C LEU A 398 -8.46 6.47 -5.77
N PRO A 399 -7.13 6.22 -5.82
CA PRO A 399 -6.30 6.20 -4.62
C PRO A 399 -6.32 7.51 -3.82
N ILE A 400 -6.43 8.67 -4.49
CA ILE A 400 -6.48 9.98 -3.83
C ILE A 400 -7.83 10.16 -3.16
N ALA A 401 -8.92 9.82 -3.87
CA ALA A 401 -10.27 9.84 -3.30
C ALA A 401 -10.39 8.87 -2.12
N GLU A 402 -9.79 7.69 -2.21
CA GLU A 402 -9.73 6.69 -1.14
C GLU A 402 -9.07 7.23 0.12
N VAL A 403 -8.01 8.03 0.00
CA VAL A 403 -7.29 8.58 1.16
C VAL A 403 -8.03 9.75 1.79
N ILE A 404 -8.70 10.58 0.98
CA ILE A 404 -9.59 11.63 1.50
C ILE A 404 -10.79 11.00 2.20
N ASP A 405 -11.44 10.01 1.59
CA ASP A 405 -12.53 9.27 2.21
C ASP A 405 -12.06 8.54 3.48
N ALA A 406 -10.85 7.96 3.47
CA ALA A 406 -10.23 7.34 4.63
C ALA A 406 -9.93 8.33 5.76
N SER A 407 -9.80 9.62 5.46
CA SER A 407 -9.56 10.65 6.48
C SER A 407 -10.83 11.06 7.24
N LEU A 408 -12.02 10.76 6.72
CA LEU A 408 -13.29 11.05 7.39
C LEU A 408 -13.54 10.14 8.60
N PRO A 409 -14.36 10.57 9.58
CA PRO A 409 -14.89 9.66 10.58
C PRO A 409 -15.55 8.46 9.94
N ASP A 410 -15.41 7.31 10.58
CA ASP A 410 -16.19 6.14 10.22
C ASP A 410 -17.65 6.59 10.21
N VAL A 411 -18.30 6.48 9.05
CA VAL A 411 -19.76 6.48 9.03
C VAL A 411 -20.09 5.24 9.83
N GLN A 412 -20.53 5.42 11.08
CA GLN A 412 -21.34 4.41 11.73
C GLN A 412 -22.38 4.08 10.68
N LEU A 413 -22.26 2.90 10.07
CA LEU A 413 -23.29 2.39 9.19
C LEU A 413 -24.56 2.59 9.97
N GLY A 414 -25.38 3.54 9.52
CA GLY A 414 -26.66 3.86 10.12
C GLY A 414 -27.56 2.67 9.86
N ILE A 415 -27.31 1.57 10.55
CA ILE A 415 -28.17 0.42 10.62
C ILE A 415 -29.19 0.82 11.69
N THR A 416 -30.16 1.65 11.29
CA THR A 416 -31.46 1.67 11.93
C THR A 416 -32.07 0.27 11.77
N THR A 417 -31.71 -0.63 12.68
CA THR A 417 -32.40 -1.90 12.86
C THR A 417 -33.17 -1.83 14.15
N ASP A 418 -34.44 -1.41 14.03
CA ASP A 418 -35.51 -1.68 14.99
C ASP A 418 -35.87 -3.19 14.98
N SER A 419 -34.87 -4.07 15.07
CA SER A 419 -35.11 -5.50 15.28
C SER A 419 -34.31 -5.97 16.48
N ILE A 420 -35.04 -6.15 17.59
CA ILE A 420 -34.65 -6.83 18.81
C ILE A 420 -34.31 -8.30 18.46
N VAL A 421 -33.13 -8.52 17.93
CA VAL A 421 -32.48 -9.82 17.85
C VAL A 421 -31.19 -9.68 18.66
N GLN A 422 -30.99 -10.56 19.64
CA GLN A 422 -29.79 -10.56 20.48
C GLN A 422 -28.55 -10.71 19.59
N LYS A 423 -27.90 -9.58 19.26
CA LYS A 423 -26.64 -9.59 18.51
C LYS A 423 -25.58 -10.30 19.36
N PRO A 424 -24.82 -11.26 18.79
CA PRO A 424 -23.69 -11.87 19.49
C PRO A 424 -22.67 -10.79 19.89
N THR A 425 -22.25 -10.79 21.15
CA THR A 425 -21.25 -9.84 21.67
C THR A 425 -19.89 -10.05 20.99
N LYS A 426 -19.17 -8.94 20.71
CA LYS A 426 -17.78 -8.93 20.17
C LYS A 426 -16.89 -9.98 20.83
N THR A 427 -16.98 -10.13 22.14
CA THR A 427 -16.22 -11.11 22.92
C THR A 427 -16.54 -12.54 22.51
N THR A 428 -17.83 -12.88 22.34
CA THR A 428 -18.27 -14.23 21.91
C THR A 428 -17.67 -14.56 20.56
N ILE A 429 -17.74 -13.62 19.62
CA ILE A 429 -17.17 -13.76 18.29
C ILE A 429 -15.65 -13.97 18.37
N LEU A 430 -14.93 -13.10 19.10
CA LEU A 430 -13.46 -13.20 19.23
C LEU A 430 -13.01 -14.55 19.79
N TYR A 431 -13.74 -15.14 20.75
CA TYR A 431 -13.42 -16.46 21.31
C TYR A 431 -13.81 -17.62 20.39
N GLU A 432 -14.80 -17.46 19.51
CA GLU A 432 -15.13 -18.42 18.44
C GLU A 432 -14.06 -18.44 17.32
N LEU A 433 -13.36 -17.33 17.10
CA LEU A 433 -12.34 -17.24 16.05
C LEU A 433 -11.11 -18.10 16.35
N ASN A 434 -10.79 -18.96 15.39
CA ASN A 434 -9.61 -19.81 15.39
C ASN A 434 -9.02 -19.91 13.97
N PHE A 435 -8.04 -19.06 13.66
CA PHE A 435 -7.25 -19.20 12.45
C PHE A 435 -6.07 -20.13 12.72
N VAL A 436 -5.74 -21.00 11.76
CA VAL A 436 -4.62 -21.93 11.89
C VAL A 436 -3.76 -21.84 10.64
N ALA A 437 -2.58 -21.22 10.77
CA ALA A 437 -1.59 -21.08 9.70
C ALA A 437 -0.77 -22.36 9.48
N ALA A 438 -1.45 -23.49 9.29
CA ALA A 438 -0.85 -24.80 9.11
C ALA A 438 -0.11 -24.92 7.76
N THR A 439 1.00 -25.68 7.73
CA THR A 439 1.57 -26.13 6.45
C THR A 439 0.58 -27.02 5.71
N ALA A 440 0.75 -27.12 4.39
CA ALA A 440 0.01 -28.08 3.58
C ALA A 440 0.19 -29.53 4.03
N GLN A 441 1.15 -29.87 4.92
CA GLN A 441 1.35 -31.22 5.47
C GLN A 441 0.67 -31.41 6.83
N GLU A 442 0.48 -30.34 7.60
CA GLU A 442 -0.15 -30.34 8.93
C GLU A 442 -1.69 -30.42 8.86
N ILE A 443 -2.28 -30.08 7.72
CA ILE A 443 -3.74 -30.10 7.53
C ILE A 443 -4.25 -31.55 7.43
N GLU A 444 -5.26 -31.90 8.21
CA GLU A 444 -5.94 -33.19 8.10
C GLU A 444 -6.67 -33.31 6.75
N PRO A 445 -6.58 -34.45 6.04
CA PRO A 445 -7.17 -34.62 4.71
C PRO A 445 -8.66 -34.23 4.63
N GLU A 446 -9.44 -34.53 5.67
CA GLU A 446 -10.88 -34.27 5.73
C GLU A 446 -11.22 -32.78 5.78
N LYS A 447 -10.30 -31.94 6.28
CA LYS A 447 -10.49 -30.49 6.41
C LYS A 447 -10.09 -29.73 5.14
N ILE A 448 -9.35 -30.36 4.22
CA ILE A 448 -8.85 -29.72 2.99
C ILE A 448 -9.99 -29.07 2.16
N PRO A 449 -11.12 -29.75 1.90
CA PRO A 449 -12.21 -29.17 1.10
C PRO A 449 -12.86 -27.95 1.75
N GLU A 450 -12.86 -27.87 3.09
CA GLU A 450 -13.48 -26.78 3.85
C GLU A 450 -12.66 -25.48 3.78
N ILE A 451 -11.33 -25.60 3.74
CA ILE A 451 -10.39 -24.48 3.67
C ILE A 451 -10.02 -24.10 2.22
N PHE A 452 -10.21 -25.01 1.26
CA PHE A 452 -9.79 -24.80 -0.11
C PHE A 452 -10.61 -23.68 -0.77
N GLN A 453 -9.91 -22.66 -1.27
CA GLN A 453 -10.50 -21.58 -2.04
C GLN A 453 -10.17 -21.76 -3.52
N ARG A 454 -11.21 -21.78 -4.35
CA ARG A 454 -11.07 -21.79 -5.80
C ARG A 454 -10.58 -20.42 -6.26
N THR A 455 -9.40 -20.40 -6.88
CA THR A 455 -8.84 -19.21 -7.55
C THR A 455 -9.35 -19.14 -8.99
N GLU A 456 -9.13 -18.00 -9.65
CA GLU A 456 -9.47 -17.87 -11.09
C GLU A 456 -8.70 -18.84 -12.00
N ASP A 457 -7.58 -19.39 -11.52
CA ASP A 457 -6.78 -20.37 -12.23
C ASP A 457 -7.30 -21.80 -12.10
N PHE A 458 -8.21 -22.08 -11.14
CA PHE A 458 -8.75 -23.42 -10.91
C PHE A 458 -9.39 -24.04 -12.17
N PRO A 459 -10.23 -23.33 -12.95
CA PRO A 459 -10.78 -23.89 -14.20
C PRO A 459 -9.70 -24.18 -15.25
N LYS A 460 -8.64 -23.37 -15.30
CA LYS A 460 -7.50 -23.60 -16.19
C LYS A 460 -6.75 -24.85 -15.76
N PHE A 461 -6.56 -25.06 -14.45
CA PHE A 461 -5.91 -26.26 -13.91
C PHE A 461 -6.65 -27.54 -14.33
N LEU A 462 -7.98 -27.53 -14.37
CA LEU A 462 -8.80 -28.68 -14.77
C LEU A 462 -8.59 -29.09 -16.24
N SER A 463 -8.02 -28.23 -17.08
CA SER A 463 -7.78 -28.55 -18.49
C SER A 463 -6.68 -29.61 -18.67
N ASP A 464 -6.95 -30.63 -19.48
CA ASP A 464 -5.97 -31.67 -19.85
C ASP A 464 -4.76 -31.11 -20.64
N LYS A 465 -4.84 -29.85 -21.11
CA LYS A 465 -3.73 -29.16 -21.82
C LYS A 465 -2.64 -28.64 -20.88
N ASN A 466 -3.00 -28.31 -19.64
CA ASN A 466 -2.08 -27.70 -18.68
C ASN A 466 -1.38 -28.79 -17.88
N TRP A 467 -0.14 -29.07 -18.26
CA TRP A 467 0.68 -30.14 -17.69
C TRP A 467 1.61 -29.64 -16.61
N LEU A 468 2.15 -28.43 -16.76
CA LEU A 468 3.09 -27.82 -15.82
C LEU A 468 2.36 -26.75 -15.00
N ILE A 469 2.29 -26.94 -13.70
CA ILE A 469 1.66 -26.03 -12.73
C ILE A 469 2.77 -25.36 -11.95
N ARG A 470 2.99 -24.08 -12.23
CA ARG A 470 4.06 -23.27 -11.65
C ARG A 470 3.54 -22.34 -10.56
N GLY A 471 4.43 -21.86 -9.71
CA GLY A 471 4.13 -20.77 -8.77
C GLY A 471 5.14 -20.70 -7.63
N ALA A 472 5.17 -19.59 -6.90
CA ALA A 472 6.03 -19.41 -5.72
C ALA A 472 5.69 -20.39 -4.58
N LYS A 473 6.59 -20.59 -3.61
CA LYS A 473 6.28 -21.42 -2.42
C LYS A 473 5.17 -20.74 -1.60
N GLY A 474 4.18 -21.52 -1.14
CA GLY A 474 3.01 -20.98 -0.44
C GLY A 474 1.82 -20.62 -1.31
N THR A 475 1.90 -20.73 -2.65
CA THR A 475 0.75 -20.47 -3.56
C THR A 475 -0.33 -21.56 -3.56
N GLY A 476 -0.20 -22.61 -2.75
CA GLY A 476 -1.22 -23.66 -2.62
C GLY A 476 -1.05 -24.89 -3.52
N LYS A 477 0.09 -25.05 -4.23
CA LYS A 477 0.39 -26.24 -5.06
C LYS A 477 0.16 -27.57 -4.33
N SER A 478 0.73 -27.72 -3.14
CA SER A 478 0.60 -28.96 -2.36
C SER A 478 -0.80 -29.19 -1.80
N ILE A 479 -1.55 -28.12 -1.47
CA ILE A 479 -2.96 -28.26 -1.09
C ILE A 479 -3.79 -28.73 -2.29
N LEU A 480 -3.53 -28.19 -3.48
CA LEU A 480 -4.19 -28.63 -4.72
C LEU A 480 -3.84 -30.08 -5.06
N PHE A 481 -2.58 -30.49 -4.93
CA PHE A 481 -2.16 -31.89 -5.06
C PHE A 481 -2.93 -32.80 -4.09
N ARG A 482 -2.92 -32.47 -2.79
CA ARG A 482 -3.58 -33.27 -1.75
C ARG A 482 -5.09 -33.33 -1.92
N LEU A 483 -5.75 -32.24 -2.33
CA LEU A 483 -7.19 -32.25 -2.60
C LEU A 483 -7.57 -33.33 -3.62
N PHE A 484 -6.84 -33.43 -4.74
CA PHE A 484 -7.16 -34.40 -5.79
C PHE A 484 -6.74 -35.83 -5.44
N VAL A 485 -5.64 -36.02 -4.72
CA VAL A 485 -5.13 -37.36 -4.38
C VAL A 485 -5.81 -37.94 -3.13
N GLU A 486 -6.05 -37.14 -2.10
CA GLU A 486 -6.57 -37.59 -0.80
C GLU A 486 -8.09 -37.42 -0.67
N GLN A 487 -8.69 -36.43 -1.34
CA GLN A 487 -10.13 -36.14 -1.32
C GLN A 487 -10.75 -36.12 -2.74
N PRO A 488 -10.62 -37.22 -3.51
CA PRO A 488 -10.97 -37.25 -4.93
C PRO A 488 -12.45 -36.97 -5.21
N GLU A 489 -13.35 -37.42 -4.33
CA GLU A 489 -14.80 -37.21 -4.50
C GLU A 489 -15.20 -35.75 -4.28
N GLU A 490 -14.62 -35.08 -3.28
CA GLU A 490 -14.85 -33.64 -3.07
C GLU A 490 -14.19 -32.81 -4.17
N ALA A 491 -13.01 -33.20 -4.64
CA ALA A 491 -12.36 -32.56 -5.79
C ALA A 491 -13.24 -32.63 -7.05
N LYS A 492 -13.85 -33.78 -7.33
CA LYS A 492 -14.82 -33.95 -8.43
C LYS A 492 -16.05 -33.07 -8.27
N LYS A 493 -16.61 -32.97 -7.05
CA LYS A 493 -17.75 -32.07 -6.77
C LYS A 493 -17.40 -30.62 -7.05
N LEU A 494 -16.25 -30.14 -6.58
CA LEU A 494 -15.77 -28.77 -6.79
C LEU A 494 -15.51 -28.46 -8.28
N ALA A 495 -15.02 -29.45 -9.02
CA ALA A 495 -14.75 -29.34 -10.46
C ALA A 495 -16.00 -29.42 -11.33
N SER A 496 -17.05 -30.13 -10.90
CA SER A 496 -18.25 -30.40 -11.71
C SER A 496 -18.97 -29.15 -12.24
N TYR A 497 -18.80 -28.01 -11.56
CA TYR A 497 -19.31 -26.72 -12.01
C TYR A 497 -18.64 -26.21 -13.31
N TYR A 498 -17.38 -26.61 -13.56
CA TYR A 498 -16.57 -26.15 -14.70
C TYR A 498 -16.35 -27.24 -15.75
N LEU A 499 -16.06 -28.46 -15.31
CA LEU A 499 -15.73 -29.59 -16.17
C LEU A 499 -16.15 -30.91 -15.51
N ASP A 500 -16.83 -31.77 -16.26
CA ASP A 500 -17.10 -33.13 -15.82
C ASP A 500 -15.82 -33.98 -15.88
N ILE A 501 -15.31 -34.30 -14.69
CA ILE A 501 -14.14 -35.16 -14.47
C ILE A 501 -14.49 -36.42 -13.68
N SER A 502 -15.76 -36.84 -13.73
CA SER A 502 -16.25 -38.03 -13.00
C SER A 502 -15.49 -39.31 -13.35
N ASN A 503 -15.06 -39.43 -14.61
CA ASN A 503 -14.30 -40.57 -15.14
C ASN A 503 -12.76 -40.43 -15.02
N VAL A 504 -12.27 -39.41 -14.30
CA VAL A 504 -10.85 -39.20 -14.05
C VAL A 504 -10.46 -39.81 -12.69
N ASN A 505 -9.38 -40.59 -12.70
CA ASN A 505 -8.71 -41.12 -11.51
C ASN A 505 -7.46 -40.28 -11.23
N PHE A 506 -7.24 -39.91 -9.97
CA PHE A 506 -6.07 -39.12 -9.56
C PHE A 506 -5.04 -40.03 -8.90
N VAL A 507 -3.82 -40.05 -9.45
CA VAL A 507 -2.72 -40.89 -8.99
C VAL A 507 -1.55 -40.00 -8.60
N ALA A 508 -0.97 -40.23 -7.42
CA ALA A 508 0.27 -39.59 -7.01
C ALA A 508 1.45 -40.25 -7.75
N GLY A 509 1.97 -39.57 -8.78
CA GLY A 509 3.18 -39.98 -9.48
C GLY A 509 4.44 -39.72 -8.65
N HIS A 510 4.50 -38.59 -7.94
CA HIS A 510 5.55 -38.28 -6.95
C HIS A 510 5.01 -37.33 -5.89
N GLY A 511 5.57 -37.40 -4.68
CA GLY A 511 5.12 -36.64 -3.51
C GLY A 511 4.60 -37.54 -2.38
N LYS A 512 4.50 -37.00 -1.16
CA LYS A 512 4.00 -37.73 0.02
C LYS A 512 2.54 -37.36 0.33
N PRO A 513 1.55 -38.17 -0.09
CA PRO A 513 0.23 -38.07 0.51
C PRO A 513 0.26 -38.61 1.95
N THR A 514 -0.59 -38.07 2.82
CA THR A 514 -0.66 -38.40 4.25
C THR A 514 -1.23 -39.80 4.48
N ILE A 515 -2.10 -40.25 3.57
CA ILE A 515 -2.87 -41.50 3.69
C ILE A 515 -2.13 -42.69 3.06
N LYS A 516 -1.29 -42.45 2.04
CA LYS A 516 -0.49 -43.49 1.37
C LYS A 516 0.99 -43.16 1.52
N SER A 517 1.77 -44.04 2.14
CA SER A 517 3.23 -43.86 2.21
C SER A 517 3.81 -43.70 0.80
N SER A 518 4.57 -42.64 0.57
CA SER A 518 5.34 -42.51 -0.67
C SER A 518 6.24 -43.72 -0.82
N ILE A 519 6.25 -44.28 -2.03
CA ILE A 519 6.96 -45.53 -2.37
C ILE A 519 8.49 -45.35 -2.20
N LEU A 520 9.00 -44.12 -2.37
CA LEU A 520 10.42 -43.80 -2.27
C LEU A 520 10.70 -42.81 -1.11
N GLU A 521 11.55 -43.22 -0.16
CA GLU A 521 12.06 -42.36 0.92
C GLU A 521 13.27 -41.50 0.49
N GLY A 522 13.58 -40.45 1.27
CA GLY A 522 14.49 -39.34 0.93
C GLY A 522 15.97 -39.64 0.66
N GLY A 523 16.38 -40.92 0.65
CA GLY A 523 17.72 -41.37 0.23
C GLY A 523 17.73 -42.29 -1.00
N ALA A 524 16.55 -42.63 -1.54
CA ALA A 524 16.41 -43.57 -2.64
C ALA A 524 16.95 -43.02 -3.97
N LEU A 525 16.66 -41.74 -4.27
CA LEU A 525 17.09 -41.07 -5.50
C LEU A 525 18.62 -41.01 -5.65
N GLY A 526 19.32 -40.71 -4.55
CA GLY A 526 20.79 -40.71 -4.54
C GLY A 526 21.41 -42.11 -4.54
N SER A 527 20.66 -43.14 -4.17
CA SER A 527 21.12 -44.54 -4.27
C SER A 527 20.97 -45.06 -5.70
N TYR A 528 19.83 -44.76 -6.34
CA TYR A 528 19.62 -45.02 -7.76
C TYR A 528 20.73 -44.41 -8.64
N GLU A 529 20.97 -43.09 -8.54
CA GLU A 529 21.98 -42.40 -9.35
C GLU A 529 23.39 -42.99 -9.17
N ARG A 530 23.75 -43.40 -7.95
CA ARG A 530 25.06 -44.04 -7.69
C ARG A 530 25.23 -45.37 -8.42
N GLU A 531 24.14 -46.09 -8.69
CA GLU A 531 24.19 -47.42 -9.29
C GLU A 531 24.04 -47.44 -10.81
N VAL A 532 23.31 -46.49 -11.40
CA VAL A 532 23.09 -46.41 -12.86
C VAL A 532 23.88 -45.29 -13.53
N GLY A 533 24.25 -44.23 -12.79
CA GLY A 533 24.88 -43.03 -13.35
C GLY A 533 23.87 -41.94 -13.73
N ASN A 534 24.39 -40.83 -14.27
CA ASN A 534 23.65 -39.57 -14.36
C ASN A 534 22.68 -39.46 -15.56
N ASP A 535 22.78 -40.35 -16.54
CA ASP A 535 22.06 -40.23 -17.82
C ASP A 535 20.75 -41.04 -17.88
N TYR A 536 20.44 -41.79 -16.82
CA TYR A 536 19.30 -42.73 -16.75
C TYR A 536 18.09 -42.17 -16.00
N TRP A 537 17.99 -40.83 -15.87
CA TRP A 537 16.84 -40.19 -15.21
C TRP A 537 15.55 -40.28 -16.03
N LYS A 538 15.65 -40.37 -17.36
CA LYS A 538 14.47 -40.60 -18.21
C LYS A 538 13.85 -41.97 -17.93
N ASP A 539 14.69 -43.00 -17.85
CA ASP A 539 14.27 -44.36 -17.55
C ASP A 539 13.69 -44.46 -16.14
N PHE A 540 14.28 -43.74 -15.18
CA PHE A 540 13.73 -43.63 -13.83
C PHE A 540 12.28 -43.16 -13.86
N TRP A 541 11.98 -42.01 -14.47
CA TRP A 541 10.63 -41.44 -14.45
C TRP A 541 9.61 -42.29 -15.21
N LEU A 542 10.02 -42.89 -16.33
CA LEU A 542 9.19 -43.82 -17.10
C LEU A 542 8.79 -45.04 -16.26
N ASN A 543 9.77 -45.74 -15.69
CA ASN A 543 9.53 -46.92 -14.85
C ASN A 543 8.79 -46.58 -13.55
N TYR A 544 9.09 -45.43 -12.97
CA TYR A 544 8.44 -44.97 -11.75
C TYR A 544 6.97 -44.59 -11.99
N ALA A 545 6.65 -43.96 -13.13
CA ALA A 545 5.27 -43.70 -13.52
C ALA A 545 4.48 -44.99 -13.72
N LEU A 546 5.07 -46.00 -14.39
CA LEU A 546 4.45 -47.32 -14.53
C LEU A 546 4.18 -47.96 -13.17
N LEU A 547 5.18 -47.98 -12.29
CA LEU A 547 5.05 -48.52 -10.94
C LEU A 547 3.88 -47.87 -10.17
N GLN A 548 3.79 -46.54 -10.22
CA GLN A 548 2.74 -45.78 -9.53
C GLN A 548 1.34 -46.04 -10.10
N LEU A 549 1.22 -46.16 -11.42
CA LEU A 549 -0.04 -46.51 -12.08
C LEU A 549 -0.50 -47.92 -11.67
N CYS A 550 0.38 -48.91 -11.74
CA CYS A 550 0.06 -50.29 -11.38
C CYS A 550 -0.20 -50.47 -9.88
N PHE A 551 0.48 -49.71 -9.02
CA PHE A 551 0.23 -49.73 -7.58
C PHE A 551 -1.12 -49.09 -7.21
N SER A 552 -1.50 -48.01 -7.91
CA SER A 552 -2.72 -47.27 -7.60
C SER A 552 -3.99 -47.84 -8.25
N LEU A 553 -3.85 -48.60 -9.33
CA LEU A 553 -4.95 -49.21 -10.09
C LEU A 553 -4.75 -50.73 -10.19
N PRO A 554 -5.24 -51.50 -9.20
CA PRO A 554 -5.08 -52.97 -9.19
C PRO A 554 -5.68 -53.67 -10.42
N GLU A 555 -6.67 -53.05 -11.09
CA GLU A 555 -7.27 -53.63 -12.31
C GLU A 555 -6.25 -53.82 -13.43
N LEU A 556 -5.18 -53.01 -13.43
CA LEU A 556 -4.12 -53.08 -14.43
C LEU A 556 -3.31 -54.37 -14.32
N HIS A 557 -3.26 -55.04 -13.16
CA HIS A 557 -2.47 -56.27 -12.94
C HIS A 557 -2.83 -57.41 -13.90
N SER A 558 -4.03 -57.35 -14.47
CA SER A 558 -4.56 -58.32 -15.43
C SER A 558 -4.04 -58.13 -16.87
N LEU A 559 -3.32 -57.05 -17.15
CA LEU A 559 -2.77 -56.78 -18.48
C LEU A 559 -1.62 -57.76 -18.81
N PRO A 560 -1.59 -58.33 -20.03
CA PRO A 560 -0.69 -59.42 -20.40
C PRO A 560 0.80 -59.03 -20.40
N ASN A 561 1.10 -57.75 -20.64
CA ASN A 561 2.47 -57.26 -20.83
C ASN A 561 3.11 -56.70 -19.54
N ILE A 562 2.43 -56.73 -18.39
CA ILE A 562 3.03 -56.26 -17.13
C ILE A 562 4.06 -57.29 -16.64
N ASP A 563 5.29 -56.82 -16.41
CA ASP A 563 6.41 -57.57 -15.86
C ASP A 563 6.06 -58.33 -14.56
N ASP A 564 6.46 -59.60 -14.47
CA ASP A 564 6.18 -60.45 -13.31
C ASP A 564 6.97 -60.00 -12.06
N ASN A 565 8.15 -59.40 -12.24
CA ASN A 565 8.89 -58.79 -11.12
C ASN A 565 8.18 -57.55 -10.58
N LEU A 566 7.59 -56.73 -11.48
CA LEU A 566 6.73 -55.62 -11.11
C LEU A 566 5.46 -56.11 -10.37
N LYS A 567 4.81 -57.20 -10.84
CA LYS A 567 3.66 -57.81 -10.14
C LYS A 567 4.02 -58.25 -8.73
N ALA A 568 5.20 -58.83 -8.52
CA ALA A 568 5.67 -59.23 -7.20
C ALA A 568 5.85 -58.03 -6.25
N LEU A 569 6.34 -56.90 -6.77
CA LEU A 569 6.52 -55.67 -5.99
C LEU A 569 5.20 -55.01 -5.61
N ILE A 570 4.25 -54.89 -6.54
CA ILE A 570 2.97 -54.19 -6.32
C ILE A 570 1.95 -55.01 -5.51
N THR A 571 2.10 -56.34 -5.45
CA THR A 571 1.26 -57.22 -4.62
C THR A 571 1.67 -57.24 -3.14
N THR A 572 2.85 -56.71 -2.82
CA THR A 572 3.32 -56.56 -1.44
C THR A 572 2.65 -55.31 -0.82
N GLU A 573 2.00 -55.44 0.34
CA GLU A 573 1.25 -54.33 0.97
C GLU A 573 2.09 -53.07 1.24
N LYS A 574 3.39 -53.24 1.56
CA LYS A 574 4.36 -52.16 1.76
C LYS A 574 5.75 -52.58 1.25
N PRO A 575 6.05 -52.40 -0.05
CA PRO A 575 7.38 -52.70 -0.59
C PRO A 575 8.43 -51.80 0.09
N ARG A 576 9.60 -52.34 0.42
CA ARG A 576 10.68 -51.54 1.01
C ARG A 576 11.30 -50.66 -0.07
N SER A 577 11.65 -49.42 0.25
CA SER A 577 12.27 -48.51 -0.74
C SER A 577 13.53 -49.08 -1.39
N ALA A 578 14.28 -49.94 -0.70
CA ALA A 578 15.43 -50.64 -1.27
C ALA A 578 15.05 -51.61 -2.41
N ASP A 579 13.94 -52.34 -2.27
CA ASP A 579 13.48 -53.32 -3.26
C ASP A 579 13.01 -52.60 -4.53
N ILE A 580 12.34 -51.46 -4.36
CA ILE A 580 11.91 -50.61 -5.48
C ILE A 580 13.10 -49.99 -6.20
N VAL A 581 14.09 -49.46 -5.47
CA VAL A 581 15.31 -48.92 -6.08
C VAL A 581 16.05 -50.00 -6.85
N SER A 582 16.16 -51.21 -6.28
CA SER A 582 16.79 -52.34 -6.97
C SER A 582 16.10 -52.67 -8.29
N TRP A 583 14.77 -52.71 -8.32
CA TRP A 583 14.01 -52.93 -9.56
C TRP A 583 14.19 -51.80 -10.56
N LEU A 584 14.12 -50.54 -10.13
CA LEU A 584 14.37 -49.39 -11.00
C LEU A 584 15.77 -49.42 -11.61
N VAL A 585 16.79 -49.81 -10.84
CA VAL A 585 18.18 -49.96 -11.30
C VAL A 585 18.29 -51.10 -12.33
N GLU A 586 17.63 -52.23 -12.09
CA GLU A 586 17.60 -53.37 -13.02
C GLU A 586 16.96 -52.98 -14.36
N GLN A 587 15.82 -52.31 -14.32
CA GLN A 587 15.14 -51.83 -15.52
C GLN A 587 15.99 -50.82 -16.29
N ALA A 588 16.61 -49.86 -15.60
CA ALA A 588 17.44 -48.85 -16.26
C ALA A 588 18.71 -49.43 -16.92
N LYS A 589 19.24 -50.55 -16.42
CA LYS A 589 20.44 -51.21 -16.98
C LYS A 589 20.13 -52.15 -18.15
N SER A 590 18.87 -52.54 -18.33
CA SER A 590 18.46 -53.39 -19.44
C SER A 590 18.37 -52.58 -20.73
N SER A 591 18.97 -53.09 -21.82
CA SER A 591 19.02 -52.40 -23.11
C SER A 591 17.67 -52.35 -23.85
N THR A 592 16.69 -53.15 -23.46
CA THR A 592 15.34 -53.20 -24.08
C THR A 592 14.23 -52.71 -23.16
N ALA A 593 14.48 -52.62 -21.86
CA ALA A 593 13.46 -52.31 -20.85
C ALA A 593 12.77 -50.96 -21.05
N SER A 594 13.46 -49.91 -21.49
CA SER A 594 12.82 -48.60 -21.70
C SER A 594 11.78 -48.61 -22.82
N LEU A 595 11.98 -49.42 -23.86
CA LEU A 595 10.99 -49.59 -24.93
C LEU A 595 9.82 -50.45 -24.44
N GLU A 596 10.13 -51.57 -23.77
CA GLU A 596 9.11 -52.46 -23.18
C GLU A 596 8.22 -51.73 -22.16
N THR A 597 8.82 -50.88 -21.32
CA THR A 597 8.10 -50.07 -20.32
C THR A 597 7.20 -49.03 -21.01
N PHE A 598 7.67 -48.44 -22.10
CA PHE A 598 6.84 -47.50 -22.86
C PHE A 598 5.65 -48.20 -23.53
N ASP A 599 5.87 -49.38 -24.11
CA ASP A 599 4.81 -50.22 -24.68
C ASP A 599 3.78 -50.60 -23.60
N GLN A 600 4.22 -50.94 -22.38
CA GLN A 600 3.34 -51.19 -21.24
C GLN A 600 2.49 -49.96 -20.87
N ILE A 601 3.07 -48.76 -20.87
CA ILE A 601 2.32 -47.52 -20.61
C ILE A 601 1.33 -47.23 -21.75
N GLN A 602 1.69 -47.53 -23.00
CA GLN A 602 0.76 -47.43 -24.13
C GLN A 602 -0.41 -48.41 -23.99
N ASP A 603 -0.16 -49.65 -23.59
CA ASP A 603 -1.20 -50.65 -23.31
C ASP A 603 -2.15 -50.18 -22.21
N ILE A 604 -1.61 -49.59 -21.13
CA ILE A 604 -2.42 -48.98 -20.06
C ILE A 604 -3.27 -47.83 -20.62
N ASN A 605 -2.69 -46.95 -21.44
CA ASN A 605 -3.41 -45.85 -22.08
C ASN A 605 -4.55 -46.35 -22.99
N SER A 606 -4.32 -47.43 -23.76
CA SER A 606 -5.36 -48.08 -24.57
C SER A 606 -6.42 -48.76 -23.72
N TRP A 607 -6.05 -49.39 -22.60
CA TRP A 607 -7.01 -49.98 -21.66
C TRP A 607 -7.90 -48.89 -21.02
N LEU A 608 -7.31 -47.77 -20.60
CA LEU A 608 -8.03 -46.62 -20.06
C LEU A 608 -9.04 -46.07 -21.09
N GLN A 609 -8.62 -45.95 -22.35
CA GLN A 609 -9.48 -45.57 -23.46
C GLN A 609 -10.68 -46.52 -23.62
N GLN A 610 -10.45 -47.83 -23.64
CA GLN A 610 -11.51 -48.83 -23.81
C GLN A 610 -12.54 -48.81 -22.68
N ASN A 611 -12.10 -48.46 -21.46
CA ASN A 611 -12.95 -48.37 -20.28
C ASN A 611 -13.53 -46.96 -20.05
N ASN A 612 -13.31 -46.02 -20.98
CA ASN A 612 -13.69 -44.61 -20.85
C ASN A 612 -13.21 -43.96 -19.54
N ARG A 613 -12.04 -44.37 -19.04
CA ARG A 613 -11.39 -43.82 -17.85
C ARG A 613 -10.21 -42.97 -18.26
N ARG A 614 -9.90 -41.95 -17.47
CA ARG A 614 -8.66 -41.16 -17.60
C ARG A 614 -7.91 -41.19 -16.30
N VAL A 615 -6.60 -40.99 -16.37
CA VAL A 615 -5.75 -40.86 -15.20
C VAL A 615 -5.03 -39.53 -15.26
N TRP A 616 -5.10 -38.77 -14.17
CA TRP A 616 -4.16 -37.69 -13.91
C TRP A 616 -3.04 -38.21 -13.03
N LEU A 617 -1.81 -38.03 -13.48
CA LEU A 617 -0.61 -38.42 -12.75
C LEU A 617 0.03 -37.15 -12.18
N LEU A 618 -0.13 -36.94 -10.87
CA LEU A 618 0.25 -35.72 -10.18
C LEU A 618 1.66 -35.85 -9.58
N TYR A 619 2.51 -34.86 -9.79
CA TYR A 619 3.88 -34.82 -9.26
C TYR A 619 4.07 -33.58 -8.39
N ASP A 620 4.20 -33.75 -7.07
CA ASP A 620 4.51 -32.68 -6.11
C ASP A 620 5.78 -33.01 -5.32
N GLU A 621 6.33 -32.03 -4.58
CA GLU A 621 7.56 -32.19 -3.77
C GLU A 621 8.79 -32.66 -4.59
N LEU A 622 8.85 -32.23 -5.85
CA LEU A 622 9.94 -32.54 -6.78
C LEU A 622 11.29 -31.92 -6.39
N ASP A 623 11.30 -31.02 -5.41
CA ASP A 623 12.49 -30.42 -4.81
C ASP A 623 12.96 -31.11 -3.52
N VAL A 624 12.14 -32.01 -2.95
CA VAL A 624 12.43 -32.70 -1.70
C VAL A 624 13.21 -34.00 -1.96
N GLY A 625 14.16 -34.32 -1.08
CA GLY A 625 14.94 -35.58 -1.14
C GLY A 625 16.20 -35.53 -2.00
N PHE A 626 16.51 -34.38 -2.61
CA PHE A 626 17.77 -34.19 -3.33
C PHE A 626 18.92 -33.74 -2.43
N GLY A 627 18.69 -33.06 -1.30
CA GLY A 627 19.76 -32.48 -0.47
C GLY A 627 20.08 -31.03 -0.86
N SER A 628 21.00 -30.38 -0.14
CA SER A 628 21.29 -28.94 -0.25
C SER A 628 22.67 -28.60 -0.81
N ASN A 629 23.47 -29.59 -1.22
CA ASN A 629 24.82 -29.33 -1.76
C ASN A 629 24.79 -29.03 -3.26
N GLN A 630 25.86 -28.45 -3.80
CA GLN A 630 25.96 -28.13 -5.23
C GLN A 630 25.79 -29.37 -6.15
N LYS A 631 26.28 -30.55 -5.72
CA LYS A 631 26.06 -31.81 -6.43
C LYS A 631 24.60 -32.25 -6.42
N ASP A 632 23.91 -32.02 -5.31
CA ASP A 632 22.49 -32.33 -5.13
C ASP A 632 21.62 -31.45 -6.03
N TYR A 633 21.97 -30.17 -6.15
CA TYR A 633 21.33 -29.24 -7.10
C TYR A 633 21.49 -29.70 -8.55
N GLN A 634 22.69 -30.11 -8.96
CA GLN A 634 22.92 -30.63 -10.32
C GLN A 634 22.11 -31.91 -10.58
N ARG A 635 22.07 -32.82 -9.60
CA ARG A 635 21.24 -34.03 -9.67
C ARG A 635 19.77 -33.70 -9.84
N ARG A 636 19.23 -32.80 -9.00
CA ARG A 636 17.85 -32.31 -9.09
C ARG A 636 17.57 -31.75 -10.48
N ARG A 637 18.46 -30.89 -10.98
CA ARG A 637 18.31 -30.28 -12.31
C ARG A 637 18.18 -31.33 -13.41
N LYS A 638 19.10 -32.29 -13.44
CA LYS A 638 19.09 -33.38 -14.44
C LYS A 638 17.84 -34.26 -14.34
N ALA A 639 17.44 -34.62 -13.12
CA ALA A 639 16.24 -35.40 -12.89
C ALA A 639 14.98 -34.69 -13.41
N LEU A 640 14.83 -33.39 -13.13
CA LEU A 640 13.66 -32.61 -13.57
C LEU A 640 13.67 -32.30 -15.06
N GLU A 641 14.84 -32.01 -15.64
CA GLU A 641 15.00 -31.86 -17.09
C GLU A 641 14.59 -33.15 -17.82
N ALA A 642 14.97 -34.32 -17.29
CA ALA A 642 14.57 -35.60 -17.85
C ALA A 642 13.07 -35.89 -17.73
N LEU A 643 12.44 -35.57 -16.59
CA LEU A 643 10.99 -35.73 -16.39
C LEU A 643 10.20 -34.91 -17.42
N LEU A 644 10.54 -33.63 -17.56
CA LEU A 644 9.84 -32.70 -18.44
C LEU A 644 10.10 -33.01 -19.91
N ALA A 645 11.33 -33.36 -20.28
CA ALA A 645 11.66 -33.79 -21.64
C ALA A 645 10.88 -35.05 -22.02
N TRP A 646 10.80 -36.05 -21.14
CA TRP A 646 10.06 -37.29 -21.40
C TRP A 646 8.57 -37.05 -21.66
N TRP A 647 7.91 -36.23 -20.82
CA TRP A 647 6.50 -35.91 -21.05
C TRP A 647 6.26 -35.17 -22.37
N LEU A 648 7.17 -34.29 -22.80
CA LEU A 648 7.06 -33.62 -24.10
C LEU A 648 7.32 -34.56 -25.28
N GLU A 649 8.28 -35.49 -25.17
CA GLU A 649 8.66 -36.40 -26.23
C GLU A 649 7.63 -37.51 -26.43
N SER A 650 7.17 -38.12 -25.34
CA SER A 650 6.39 -39.37 -25.36
C SER A 650 4.98 -39.21 -24.79
N GLY A 651 4.76 -38.23 -23.91
CA GLY A 651 3.46 -38.00 -23.28
C GLY A 651 2.38 -37.44 -24.20
N ILE A 652 2.75 -36.90 -25.36
CA ILE A 652 1.79 -36.36 -26.35
C ILE A 652 0.88 -37.46 -26.90
N ASP A 653 1.40 -38.67 -27.02
CA ASP A 653 0.67 -39.83 -27.52
C ASP A 653 -0.26 -40.45 -26.45
N LEU A 654 -0.06 -40.10 -25.17
CA LEU A 654 -0.81 -40.62 -24.02
C LEU A 654 -2.05 -39.76 -23.71
N LYS A 655 -3.09 -39.87 -24.54
CA LYS A 655 -4.31 -39.04 -24.39
C LYS A 655 -5.15 -39.31 -23.13
N TYR A 656 -5.01 -40.47 -22.50
CA TYR A 656 -5.77 -40.88 -21.32
C TYR A 656 -4.93 -40.89 -20.03
N ILE A 657 -3.63 -40.59 -20.13
CA ILE A 657 -2.73 -40.41 -19.00
C ILE A 657 -2.16 -38.98 -19.07
N VAL A 658 -2.71 -38.09 -18.25
CA VAL A 658 -2.38 -36.66 -18.28
C VAL A 658 -1.45 -36.32 -17.11
N PRO A 659 -0.27 -35.74 -17.36
CA PRO A 659 0.60 -35.30 -16.27
C PRO A 659 0.11 -33.99 -15.66
N LYS A 660 0.23 -33.87 -14.34
CA LYS A 660 0.06 -32.62 -13.58
C LYS A 660 1.30 -32.41 -12.71
N ILE A 661 2.26 -31.67 -13.23
CA ILE A 661 3.60 -31.48 -12.66
C ILE A 661 3.62 -30.16 -11.90
N PHE A 662 3.69 -30.22 -10.57
CA PHE A 662 3.80 -29.04 -9.72
C PHE A 662 5.27 -28.68 -9.56
N LEU A 663 5.63 -27.45 -9.97
CA LEU A 663 7.01 -26.97 -9.90
C LEU A 663 7.06 -25.55 -9.36
N ARG A 664 8.11 -25.24 -8.61
CA ARG A 664 8.38 -23.87 -8.20
C ARG A 664 8.92 -23.03 -9.36
N GLU A 665 8.56 -21.75 -9.40
CA GLU A 665 8.92 -20.84 -10.50
C GLU A 665 10.45 -20.62 -10.59
N ASP A 666 11.13 -20.49 -9.46
CA ASP A 666 12.59 -20.35 -9.38
C ASP A 666 13.32 -21.58 -9.93
N ILE A 667 12.87 -22.78 -9.59
CA ILE A 667 13.43 -24.03 -10.12
C ILE A 667 13.20 -24.08 -11.64
N TRP A 668 11.99 -23.80 -12.11
CA TRP A 668 11.66 -23.76 -13.54
C TRP A 668 12.58 -22.82 -14.34
N ASN A 669 12.90 -21.65 -13.78
CA ASN A 669 13.78 -20.67 -14.42
C ASN A 669 15.21 -21.18 -14.58
N GLN A 670 15.68 -22.05 -13.68
CA GLN A 670 17.01 -22.66 -13.72
C GLN A 670 17.12 -23.87 -14.69
N LEU A 671 16.00 -24.51 -15.06
CA LEU A 671 16.01 -25.68 -15.95
C LEU A 671 16.26 -25.28 -17.41
N ASN A 672 17.09 -26.05 -18.12
CA ASN A 672 17.33 -25.85 -19.54
C ASN A 672 17.35 -27.19 -20.30
N PHE A 673 16.31 -27.43 -21.10
CA PHE A 673 16.14 -28.65 -21.88
C PHE A 673 15.50 -28.34 -23.24
N THR A 674 15.66 -29.28 -24.17
CA THR A 674 15.05 -29.23 -25.51
C THR A 674 13.54 -29.03 -25.41
N ASN A 675 12.98 -28.18 -26.27
CA ASN A 675 11.53 -27.93 -26.34
C ASN A 675 10.90 -27.25 -25.10
N LYS A 676 11.68 -26.65 -24.18
CA LYS A 676 11.16 -25.85 -23.04
C LYS A 676 10.08 -24.85 -23.45
N GLY A 677 10.22 -24.22 -24.62
CA GLY A 677 9.25 -23.26 -25.17
C GLY A 677 7.83 -23.82 -25.37
N HIS A 678 7.67 -25.13 -25.58
CA HIS A 678 6.35 -25.76 -25.75
C HIS A 678 5.51 -25.78 -24.46
N TYR A 679 6.13 -25.76 -23.29
CA TYR A 679 5.41 -25.54 -22.03
C TYR A 679 4.89 -24.11 -21.94
N VAL A 680 5.74 -23.13 -22.27
CA VAL A 680 5.41 -21.70 -22.22
C VAL A 680 4.33 -21.35 -23.25
N SER A 681 4.35 -21.97 -24.44
CA SER A 681 3.43 -21.66 -25.53
C SER A 681 2.01 -22.24 -25.38
N GLY A 682 1.67 -22.90 -24.26
CA GLY A 682 0.30 -23.36 -24.02
C GLY A 682 0.10 -24.64 -23.20
N ARG A 683 1.11 -25.14 -22.48
CA ARG A 683 0.98 -26.29 -21.56
C ARG A 683 1.36 -25.98 -20.11
N SER A 684 1.53 -24.71 -19.79
CA SER A 684 1.87 -24.25 -18.45
C SER A 684 0.79 -23.33 -17.89
N LEU A 685 0.58 -23.45 -16.58
CA LEU A 685 -0.27 -22.59 -15.77
C LEU A 685 0.57 -22.06 -14.63
N GLU A 686 0.52 -20.76 -14.37
CA GLU A 686 1.13 -20.16 -13.19
C GLU A 686 0.03 -19.87 -12.18
N LEU A 687 0.14 -20.42 -10.97
CA LEU A 687 -0.81 -20.18 -9.89
C LEU A 687 -0.48 -18.86 -9.20
N LYS A 688 -1.39 -17.91 -9.30
CA LYS A 688 -1.33 -16.63 -8.58
C LYS A 688 -2.57 -16.44 -7.71
N TRP A 689 -2.40 -15.66 -6.65
CA TRP A 689 -3.49 -15.28 -5.75
C TRP A 689 -3.90 -13.85 -6.04
N GLU A 690 -5.11 -13.69 -6.56
CA GLU A 690 -5.68 -12.37 -6.72
C GLU A 690 -6.28 -11.86 -5.42
N GLU A 691 -6.48 -10.54 -5.35
CA GLU A 691 -6.97 -9.89 -4.13
C GLU A 691 -8.35 -10.45 -3.73
N ALA A 692 -9.24 -10.67 -4.69
CA ALA A 692 -10.54 -11.28 -4.46
C ALA A 692 -10.42 -12.69 -3.85
N ASP A 693 -9.43 -13.47 -4.27
CA ASP A 693 -9.22 -14.84 -3.78
C ASP A 693 -8.77 -14.85 -2.32
N LEU A 694 -7.92 -13.90 -1.93
CA LEU A 694 -7.52 -13.73 -0.52
C LEU A 694 -8.70 -13.36 0.37
N TRP A 695 -9.54 -12.41 -0.06
CA TRP A 695 -10.73 -12.01 0.70
C TRP A 695 -11.76 -13.14 0.81
N ARG A 696 -11.97 -13.90 -0.27
CA ARG A 696 -12.82 -15.11 -0.23
C ARG A 696 -12.27 -16.16 0.72
N LEU A 697 -10.95 -16.37 0.75
CA LEU A 697 -10.31 -17.30 1.67
C LEU A 697 -10.52 -16.90 3.13
N ILE A 698 -10.28 -15.63 3.47
CA ILE A 698 -10.51 -15.12 4.83
C ILE A 698 -11.97 -15.30 5.20
N LEU A 699 -12.91 -14.83 4.37
CA LEU A 699 -14.35 -14.93 4.65
C LEU A 699 -14.81 -16.38 4.81
N ARG A 700 -14.26 -17.32 4.03
CA ARG A 700 -14.56 -18.74 4.15
C ARG A 700 -14.10 -19.30 5.50
N GLN A 701 -12.86 -19.02 5.91
CA GLN A 701 -12.37 -19.46 7.22
C GLN A 701 -13.15 -18.78 8.35
N PHE A 702 -13.43 -17.48 8.20
CA PHE A 702 -14.16 -16.68 9.17
C PHE A 702 -15.58 -17.21 9.43
N MET A 703 -16.32 -17.51 8.36
CA MET A 703 -17.68 -18.06 8.43
C MET A 703 -17.74 -19.54 8.84
N ASN A 704 -16.68 -20.32 8.57
CA ASN A 704 -16.63 -21.72 9.02
C ASN A 704 -16.34 -21.84 10.51
N ASN A 705 -15.55 -20.92 11.07
CA ASN A 705 -15.12 -20.96 12.47
C ASN A 705 -16.13 -20.31 13.44
N SER A 706 -16.95 -19.35 13.00
CA SER A 706 -17.93 -18.66 13.86
C SER A 706 -19.36 -18.76 13.30
N ARG A 707 -20.24 -19.44 14.05
CA ARG A 707 -21.67 -19.56 13.72
C ARG A 707 -22.39 -18.23 13.92
N SER A 708 -22.03 -17.54 15.00
CA SER A 708 -22.58 -16.24 15.38
C SER A 708 -22.34 -15.19 14.29
N LEU A 709 -21.12 -15.13 13.76
CA LEU A 709 -20.77 -14.26 12.63
C LEU A 709 -21.37 -14.68 11.30
N LYS A 710 -21.41 -15.98 11.02
CA LYS A 710 -22.04 -16.49 9.80
C LYS A 710 -23.49 -16.01 9.73
N GLN A 711 -24.19 -15.92 10.85
CA GLN A 711 -25.53 -15.36 10.91
C GLN A 711 -25.52 -13.85 10.60
N THR A 712 -24.66 -13.06 11.26
CA THR A 712 -24.53 -11.61 11.03
C THR A 712 -24.22 -11.27 9.57
N ILE A 713 -23.22 -11.91 8.96
CA ILE A 713 -22.82 -11.64 7.56
C ILE A 713 -23.92 -12.05 6.56
N ASN A 714 -24.62 -13.16 6.82
CA ASN A 714 -25.72 -13.59 5.96
C ASN A 714 -26.93 -12.65 6.02
N GLU A 715 -27.28 -12.19 7.23
CA GLU A 715 -28.46 -11.34 7.47
C GLU A 715 -28.22 -9.87 7.10
N GLU A 716 -27.05 -9.31 7.43
CA GLU A 716 -26.76 -7.89 7.23
C GLU A 716 -26.20 -7.57 5.83
N LEU A 717 -25.41 -8.47 5.23
CA LEU A 717 -24.69 -8.21 3.97
C LEU A 717 -25.13 -9.11 2.80
N GLY A 718 -26.01 -10.08 3.06
CA GLY A 718 -26.52 -11.02 2.04
C GLY A 718 -25.47 -11.98 1.48
N VAL A 719 -24.32 -12.11 2.15
CA VAL A 719 -23.16 -12.89 1.68
C VAL A 719 -23.25 -14.33 2.17
N LYS A 720 -23.56 -15.26 1.25
CA LYS A 720 -23.60 -16.70 1.53
C LYS A 720 -22.30 -17.38 1.13
N LEU A 721 -21.84 -18.32 1.96
CA LEU A 721 -20.63 -19.14 1.71
C LEU A 721 -20.65 -19.84 0.33
N GLU A 722 -21.83 -20.29 -0.11
CA GLU A 722 -22.05 -20.95 -1.41
C GLU A 722 -21.91 -20.02 -2.62
N ARG A 723 -22.02 -18.69 -2.41
CA ARG A 723 -22.03 -17.68 -3.48
C ARG A 723 -20.80 -16.75 -3.44
N LEU A 724 -19.82 -17.01 -2.57
CA LEU A 724 -18.62 -16.17 -2.41
C LEU A 724 -17.87 -15.88 -3.72
N GLU A 725 -17.91 -16.80 -4.67
CA GLU A 725 -17.23 -16.66 -5.96
C GLU A 725 -17.91 -15.68 -6.92
N ASN A 726 -19.21 -15.43 -6.72
CA ASN A 726 -19.99 -14.50 -7.55
C ASN A 726 -20.04 -13.09 -6.95
N ILE A 727 -19.35 -12.85 -5.84
CA ILE A 727 -19.33 -11.57 -5.16
C ILE A 727 -18.22 -10.71 -5.76
N GLU A 728 -18.57 -9.46 -6.08
CA GLU A 728 -17.63 -8.46 -6.58
C GLU A 728 -16.63 -8.03 -5.49
N LEU A 729 -15.43 -7.60 -5.92
CA LEU A 729 -14.32 -7.26 -5.02
C LEU A 729 -14.71 -6.25 -3.93
N GLU A 730 -15.48 -5.23 -4.28
CA GLU A 730 -15.85 -4.18 -3.33
C GLU A 730 -16.80 -4.69 -2.23
N GLN A 731 -17.71 -5.59 -2.60
CA GLN A 731 -18.58 -6.24 -1.63
C GLN A 731 -17.79 -7.23 -0.75
N LEU A 732 -16.75 -7.90 -1.28
CA LEU A 732 -15.84 -8.72 -0.48
C LEU A 732 -15.07 -7.88 0.55
N ARG A 733 -14.57 -6.70 0.15
CA ARG A 733 -13.88 -5.75 1.04
C ARG A 733 -14.80 -5.28 2.17
N LYS A 734 -16.01 -4.84 1.84
CA LYS A 734 -17.03 -4.41 2.83
C LYS A 734 -17.42 -5.52 3.79
N SER A 735 -17.44 -6.77 3.32
CA SER A 735 -17.74 -7.94 4.16
C SER A 735 -16.68 -8.25 5.22
N LEU A 736 -15.48 -7.67 5.09
CA LEU A 736 -14.41 -7.79 6.07
C LEU A 736 -14.40 -6.66 7.10
N PHE A 737 -15.22 -5.61 6.94
CA PHE A 737 -15.28 -4.50 7.90
C PHE A 737 -15.72 -4.92 9.30
N PRO A 738 -16.66 -5.87 9.50
CA PRO A 738 -16.95 -6.37 10.85
C PRO A 738 -15.73 -7.03 11.52
N LEU A 739 -14.80 -7.60 10.74
CA LEU A 739 -13.60 -8.25 11.26
C LEU A 739 -12.58 -7.24 11.80
N TRP A 740 -12.13 -6.31 10.96
CA TRP A 740 -11.01 -5.44 11.30
C TRP A 740 -11.32 -3.93 11.18
N GLY A 741 -12.51 -3.55 10.70
CA GLY A 741 -12.90 -2.17 10.39
C GLY A 741 -12.69 -1.78 8.93
N GLU A 742 -12.98 -0.54 8.58
CA GLU A 742 -12.71 -0.04 7.22
C GLU A 742 -11.25 0.44 7.08
N LYS A 743 -10.71 1.08 8.14
CA LYS A 743 -9.49 1.90 8.09
C LYS A 743 -8.54 1.63 9.26
N MET A 744 -7.24 1.78 9.02
CA MET A 744 -6.20 1.52 10.02
C MET A 744 -6.20 2.52 11.20
N GLY A 745 -6.81 3.70 11.07
CA GLY A 745 -6.89 4.73 12.11
C GLY A 745 -6.20 6.04 11.69
N SER A 746 -6.19 7.04 12.58
CA SER A 746 -5.71 8.40 12.27
C SER A 746 -4.23 8.44 11.86
N GLY A 747 -3.40 7.59 12.49
CA GLY A 747 -1.96 7.49 12.21
C GLY A 747 -1.59 6.78 10.90
N ASN A 748 -2.51 6.06 10.25
CA ASN A 748 -2.34 5.51 8.90
C ASN A 748 -3.68 5.50 8.16
N LYS A 749 -3.86 6.46 7.25
CA LYS A 749 -5.12 6.70 6.53
C LYS A 749 -5.36 5.74 5.36
N SER A 750 -4.83 4.53 5.44
CA SER A 750 -5.05 3.47 4.45
C SER A 750 -6.23 2.60 4.86
N TYR A 751 -7.02 2.16 3.88
CA TYR A 751 -7.95 1.06 4.11
C TYR A 751 -7.20 -0.20 4.57
N ILE A 752 -7.78 -0.94 5.51
CA ILE A 752 -7.10 -2.10 6.11
C ILE A 752 -6.82 -3.17 5.06
N HIS A 753 -7.73 -3.39 4.12
CA HIS A 753 -7.52 -4.36 3.05
C HIS A 753 -6.28 -4.02 2.19
N ASN A 754 -6.06 -2.73 1.88
CA ASN A 754 -4.88 -2.26 1.17
C ASN A 754 -3.61 -2.40 2.02
N TRP A 755 -3.70 -2.06 3.31
CA TRP A 755 -2.59 -2.19 4.27
C TRP A 755 -2.13 -3.64 4.42
N VAL A 756 -3.08 -4.56 4.59
CA VAL A 756 -2.86 -6.01 4.72
C VAL A 756 -2.27 -6.57 3.43
N ARG A 757 -2.84 -6.20 2.27
CA ARG A 757 -2.34 -6.64 0.96
C ARG A 757 -0.88 -6.25 0.77
N LYS A 758 -0.51 -5.00 1.01
CA LYS A 758 0.88 -4.51 0.81
C LYS A 758 1.89 -5.20 1.74
N ARG A 759 1.51 -5.49 2.99
CA ARG A 759 2.42 -6.03 4.02
C ARG A 759 2.50 -7.56 4.07
N THR A 760 1.60 -8.24 3.38
CA THR A 760 1.62 -9.70 3.22
C THR A 760 2.15 -10.15 1.85
N ALA A 761 2.57 -9.21 1.01
CA ALA A 761 3.19 -9.45 -0.28
C ALA A 761 4.73 -9.35 -0.21
N ASP A 762 5.41 -10.03 -1.13
CA ASP A 762 6.87 -9.89 -1.32
C ASP A 762 7.23 -8.74 -2.27
N SER A 763 8.53 -8.58 -2.58
CA SER A 763 9.03 -7.52 -3.46
C SER A 763 8.57 -7.63 -4.92
N GLN A 764 7.97 -8.76 -5.30
CA GLN A 764 7.44 -9.03 -6.63
C GLN A 764 5.90 -8.99 -6.68
N ASP A 765 5.23 -8.49 -5.62
CA ASP A 765 3.77 -8.52 -5.41
C ASP A 765 3.19 -9.96 -5.40
N ASN A 766 4.00 -10.99 -5.13
CA ASN A 766 3.47 -12.32 -4.87
C ASN A 766 2.77 -12.32 -3.51
N ARG A 767 1.57 -12.90 -3.49
CA ARG A 767 0.72 -12.92 -2.29
C ARG A 767 0.69 -14.30 -1.68
N PHE A 768 0.85 -14.37 -0.36
CA PHE A 768 0.98 -15.62 0.38
C PHE A 768 -0.21 -15.80 1.33
N PRO A 769 -1.19 -16.66 0.99
CA PRO A 769 -2.33 -16.95 1.86
C PRO A 769 -1.93 -17.35 3.29
N ARG A 770 -0.83 -18.09 3.43
CA ARG A 770 -0.34 -18.54 4.73
C ARG A 770 0.11 -17.38 5.61
N SER A 771 0.88 -16.43 5.05
CA SER A 771 1.32 -15.23 5.78
C SER A 771 0.13 -14.38 6.24
N LEU A 772 -0.91 -14.31 5.41
CA LEU A 772 -2.15 -13.62 5.73
C LEU A 772 -2.94 -14.30 6.86
N ILE A 773 -3.08 -15.63 6.81
CA ILE A 773 -3.76 -16.39 7.88
C ILE A 773 -2.98 -16.27 9.20
N LEU A 774 -1.65 -16.31 9.14
CA LEU A 774 -0.79 -16.15 10.30
C LEU A 774 -0.92 -14.76 10.94
N LEU A 775 -1.01 -13.70 10.11
CA LEU A 775 -1.28 -12.34 10.57
C LEU A 775 -2.57 -12.29 11.40
N LEU A 776 -3.63 -12.94 10.91
CA LEU A 776 -4.91 -13.00 11.61
C LEU A 776 -4.85 -13.89 12.86
N GLU A 777 -4.15 -15.02 12.81
CA GLU A 777 -3.94 -15.90 13.96
C GLU A 777 -3.25 -15.15 15.12
N GLU A 778 -2.15 -14.46 14.83
CA GLU A 778 -1.41 -13.70 15.83
C GLU A 778 -2.19 -12.47 16.31
N ALA A 779 -2.87 -11.74 15.41
CA ALA A 779 -3.72 -10.62 15.80
C ALA A 779 -4.85 -11.06 16.74
N VAL A 780 -5.48 -12.22 16.50
CA VAL A 780 -6.50 -12.79 17.38
C VAL A 780 -5.91 -13.20 18.74
N LYS A 781 -4.70 -13.75 18.79
CA LYS A 781 -4.00 -14.09 20.05
C LYS A 781 -3.72 -12.82 20.88
N ILE A 782 -3.21 -11.77 20.24
CA ILE A 782 -2.94 -10.46 20.86
C ILE A 782 -4.25 -9.88 21.40
N GLU A 783 -5.31 -9.85 20.59
CA GLU A 783 -6.60 -9.29 20.98
C GLU A 783 -7.23 -10.05 22.16
N LYS A 784 -7.17 -11.40 22.16
CA LYS A 784 -7.63 -12.24 23.28
C LYS A 784 -6.87 -11.95 24.58
N SER A 785 -5.60 -11.55 24.50
CA SER A 785 -4.80 -11.20 25.68
C SER A 785 -5.11 -9.81 26.25
N GLN A 786 -5.59 -8.88 25.42
CA GLN A 786 -5.82 -7.47 25.76
C GLN A 786 -7.28 -7.14 26.10
N SER A 787 -8.22 -8.09 25.95
CA SER A 787 -9.68 -7.86 25.97
C SER A 787 -10.29 -7.40 27.31
N ARG A 788 -9.50 -6.94 28.29
CA ARG A 788 -9.99 -6.47 29.59
C ARG A 788 -10.05 -4.95 29.75
N GLU A 789 -9.42 -4.16 28.88
CA GLU A 789 -9.19 -2.73 29.19
C GLU A 789 -9.95 -1.70 28.33
N TYR A 790 -10.53 -2.04 27.17
CA TYR A 790 -11.19 -1.04 26.30
C TYR A 790 -12.44 -1.61 25.61
N THR A 791 -13.63 -1.16 26.02
CA THR A 791 -14.95 -1.71 25.63
C THR A 791 -15.73 -0.89 24.60
N THR A 792 -15.13 0.15 24.00
CA THR A 792 -15.84 1.10 23.11
C THR A 792 -15.69 0.81 21.61
N ASP A 793 -14.72 0.00 21.18
CA ASP A 793 -14.50 -0.33 19.76
C ASP A 793 -15.36 -1.54 19.33
N GLU A 794 -16.23 -1.35 18.34
CA GLU A 794 -17.10 -2.40 17.77
C GLU A 794 -16.34 -3.42 16.90
N ARG A 795 -15.11 -3.11 16.45
CA ARG A 795 -14.29 -3.97 15.58
C ARG A 795 -13.81 -5.21 16.33
N ILE A 796 -13.76 -6.37 15.66
CA ILE A 796 -13.29 -7.61 16.31
C ILE A 796 -11.78 -7.59 16.53
N LEU A 797 -11.01 -7.19 15.51
CA LEU A 797 -9.57 -7.01 15.55
C LEU A 797 -9.22 -5.54 15.41
N ARG A 798 -8.48 -5.00 16.38
CA ARG A 798 -8.00 -3.62 16.31
C ARG A 798 -6.85 -3.50 15.31
N PRO A 799 -6.71 -2.35 14.60
CA PRO A 799 -5.57 -2.09 13.72
C PRO A 799 -4.21 -2.26 14.43
N LYS A 800 -4.13 -1.86 15.71
CA LYS A 800 -2.94 -2.07 16.54
C LYS A 800 -2.57 -3.54 16.68
N SER A 801 -3.54 -4.42 16.88
CA SER A 801 -3.33 -5.87 16.96
C SER A 801 -2.80 -6.46 15.63
N LEU A 802 -3.20 -5.88 14.48
CA LEU A 802 -2.64 -6.25 13.18
C LEU A 802 -1.19 -5.75 13.02
N ILE A 803 -0.88 -4.52 13.44
CA ILE A 803 0.49 -3.97 13.41
C ILE A 803 1.42 -4.81 14.30
N ASP A 804 1.00 -5.08 15.53
CA ASP A 804 1.77 -5.82 16.54
C ASP A 804 1.98 -7.29 16.15
N ALA A 805 1.14 -7.84 15.26
CA ALA A 805 1.27 -9.21 14.74
C ALA A 805 2.31 -9.33 13.62
N LEU A 806 2.63 -8.26 12.89
CA LEU A 806 3.57 -8.30 11.75
C LEU A 806 4.97 -8.84 12.08
N PRO A 807 5.61 -8.51 13.22
CA PRO A 807 6.94 -9.01 13.53
C PRO A 807 7.01 -10.54 13.56
N GLU A 808 5.98 -11.22 14.09
CA GLU A 808 5.93 -12.68 14.12
C GLU A 808 5.70 -13.28 12.73
N VAL A 809 4.83 -12.66 11.92
CA VAL A 809 4.63 -13.05 10.52
C VAL A 809 5.94 -12.95 9.74
N SER A 810 6.66 -11.84 9.94
CA SER A 810 7.93 -11.59 9.27
C SER A 810 9.01 -12.58 9.68
N LYS A 811 9.13 -12.90 10.98
CA LYS A 811 10.04 -13.94 11.48
C LYS A 811 9.76 -15.31 10.86
N GLN A 812 8.50 -15.73 10.83
CA GLN A 812 8.13 -17.01 10.22
C GLN A 812 8.49 -17.03 8.74
N ARG A 813 8.17 -15.96 7.99
CA ARG A 813 8.48 -15.91 6.56
C ARG A 813 9.98 -15.91 6.28
N VAL A 814 10.79 -15.20 7.08
CA VAL A 814 12.25 -15.24 6.96
C VAL A 814 12.79 -16.65 7.24
N ASN A 815 12.23 -17.37 8.22
CA ASN A 815 12.60 -18.77 8.47
C ASN A 815 12.22 -19.70 7.31
N GLU A 816 11.07 -19.48 6.67
CA GLU A 816 10.70 -20.20 5.44
C GLU A 816 11.71 -19.94 4.33
N VAL A 817 12.13 -18.69 4.12
CA VAL A 817 13.14 -18.31 3.14
C VAL A 817 14.51 -18.93 3.45
N ARG A 818 14.96 -18.94 4.72
CA ARG A 818 16.20 -19.61 5.13
C ARG A 818 16.18 -21.10 4.79
N ASN A 819 15.05 -21.76 5.02
CA ASN A 819 14.86 -23.16 4.66
C ASN A 819 14.79 -23.38 3.13
N GLU A 820 14.28 -22.39 2.39
CA GLU A 820 14.12 -22.45 0.93
C GLU A 820 15.43 -22.21 0.18
N TYR A 821 16.25 -21.30 0.70
CA TYR A 821 17.51 -20.85 0.11
C TYR A 821 18.62 -20.91 1.17
N PRO A 822 19.10 -22.12 1.55
CA PRO A 822 20.15 -22.28 2.57
C PRO A 822 21.43 -21.50 2.22
N GLU A 823 21.71 -21.32 0.94
CA GLU A 823 22.84 -20.51 0.47
C GLU A 823 22.75 -19.01 0.85
N LEU A 824 21.54 -18.49 1.08
CA LEU A 824 21.30 -17.10 1.45
C LEU A 824 21.31 -16.89 2.97
N GLU A 825 21.23 -17.94 3.79
CA GLU A 825 21.10 -17.86 5.26
C GLU A 825 22.15 -16.93 5.89
N LYS A 826 23.43 -17.14 5.55
CA LYS A 826 24.53 -16.30 6.05
C LYS A 826 24.45 -14.85 5.58
N LEU A 827 23.93 -14.61 4.38
CA LEU A 827 23.78 -13.28 3.82
C LEU A 827 22.62 -12.53 4.48
N LEU A 828 21.53 -13.24 4.79
CA LEU A 828 20.36 -12.72 5.51
C LEU A 828 20.72 -12.32 6.94
N ASP A 829 21.48 -13.15 7.65
CA ASP A 829 21.90 -12.85 9.02
C ASP A 829 22.81 -11.61 9.08
N LYS A 830 23.64 -11.40 8.05
CA LYS A 830 24.49 -10.22 7.93
C LYS A 830 23.70 -8.92 7.69
N LEU A 831 22.41 -8.97 7.34
CA LEU A 831 21.56 -7.77 7.17
C LEU A 831 21.00 -7.22 8.50
N GLN A 832 21.15 -7.97 9.60
CA GLN A 832 20.59 -7.58 10.89
C GLN A 832 21.18 -6.24 11.37
N GLY A 833 20.31 -5.31 11.76
CA GLY A 833 20.68 -3.97 12.24
C GLY A 833 20.90 -2.93 11.13
N GLU A 834 20.84 -3.32 9.86
CA GLU A 834 20.92 -2.39 8.72
C GLU A 834 19.58 -1.71 8.45
N ARG A 835 19.61 -0.68 7.59
CA ARG A 835 18.43 0.08 7.18
C ARG A 835 18.02 -0.25 5.75
N SER A 836 16.72 -0.41 5.52
CA SER A 836 16.13 -0.50 4.19
C SER A 836 15.68 0.90 3.73
N PRO A 837 15.96 1.30 2.47
CA PRO A 837 16.69 0.57 1.43
C PRO A 837 18.22 0.67 1.59
N ILE A 838 18.97 -0.34 1.10
CA ILE A 838 20.42 -0.49 1.27
C ILE A 838 21.20 -0.36 -0.05
N ASP A 839 22.29 0.41 -0.03
CA ASP A 839 23.14 0.64 -1.22
C ASP A 839 23.99 -0.60 -1.59
N GLU A 840 24.23 -0.83 -2.89
CA GLU A 840 25.10 -1.92 -3.39
C GLU A 840 26.49 -1.88 -2.73
N ASN A 841 27.11 -0.70 -2.62
CA ASN A 841 28.42 -0.56 -1.96
C ASN A 841 28.41 -0.98 -0.48
N ARG A 842 27.29 -0.78 0.22
CA ARG A 842 27.13 -1.20 1.62
C ARG A 842 26.94 -2.70 1.70
N LEU A 843 26.19 -3.30 0.76
CA LEU A 843 26.06 -4.76 0.64
C LEU A 843 27.41 -5.43 0.35
N THR A 844 28.24 -4.85 -0.52
CA THR A 844 29.61 -5.32 -0.78
C THR A 844 30.43 -5.38 0.51
N GLN A 845 30.34 -4.34 1.36
CA GLN A 845 31.06 -4.29 2.63
C GLN A 845 30.55 -5.31 3.65
N ILE A 846 29.23 -5.48 3.75
CA ILE A 846 28.61 -6.37 4.74
C ILE A 846 28.83 -7.83 4.35
N TRP A 847 28.58 -8.17 3.09
CA TRP A 847 28.72 -9.53 2.61
C TRP A 847 30.17 -9.94 2.39
N GLU A 848 31.09 -8.99 2.22
CA GLU A 848 32.50 -9.20 1.90
C GLU A 848 32.66 -9.94 0.55
N ILE A 849 31.80 -9.60 -0.42
CA ILE A 849 31.72 -10.23 -1.74
C ILE A 849 31.73 -9.14 -2.81
N GLU A 850 32.53 -9.34 -3.87
CA GLU A 850 32.68 -8.39 -4.97
C GLU A 850 32.49 -9.05 -6.35
N GLY A 851 32.27 -8.22 -7.38
CA GLY A 851 32.26 -8.65 -8.78
C GLY A 851 31.08 -9.57 -9.15
N THR A 852 31.37 -10.66 -9.87
CA THR A 852 30.34 -11.56 -10.42
C THR A 852 29.57 -12.31 -9.33
N GLU A 853 30.21 -12.60 -8.20
CA GLU A 853 29.56 -13.29 -7.10
C GLU A 853 28.48 -12.40 -6.45
N LEU A 854 28.77 -11.11 -6.25
CA LEU A 854 27.80 -10.14 -5.74
C LEU A 854 26.57 -10.07 -6.65
N THR A 855 26.77 -9.94 -7.97
CA THR A 855 25.65 -9.88 -8.92
C THR A 855 24.79 -11.14 -8.92
N THR A 856 25.39 -12.30 -8.66
CA THR A 856 24.66 -13.57 -8.57
C THR A 856 23.83 -13.62 -7.29
N ARG A 857 24.42 -13.24 -6.14
CA ARG A 857 23.70 -13.18 -4.85
C ARG A 857 22.57 -12.17 -4.85
N LEU A 858 22.77 -11.00 -5.46
CA LEU A 858 21.73 -9.99 -5.62
C LEU A 858 20.57 -10.51 -6.46
N LYS A 859 20.87 -11.21 -7.57
CA LYS A 859 19.85 -11.84 -8.40
C LYS A 859 19.08 -12.91 -7.62
N GLU A 860 19.75 -13.75 -6.84
CA GLU A 860 19.10 -14.75 -5.97
C GLU A 860 18.16 -14.08 -4.95
N MET A 861 18.57 -12.96 -4.34
CA MET A 861 17.73 -12.20 -3.39
C MET A 861 16.51 -11.55 -4.05
N ILE A 862 16.65 -11.07 -5.29
CA ILE A 862 15.54 -10.54 -6.09
C ILE A 862 14.60 -11.68 -6.49
N ASP A 863 15.12 -12.79 -7.02
CA ASP A 863 14.36 -13.95 -7.45
C ASP A 863 13.59 -14.60 -6.28
N ALA A 864 14.15 -14.55 -5.06
CA ALA A 864 13.49 -14.97 -3.82
C ALA A 864 12.40 -14.00 -3.31
N GLY A 865 12.21 -12.85 -3.96
CA GLY A 865 11.22 -11.84 -3.59
C GLY A 865 11.59 -11.01 -2.36
N ILE A 866 12.85 -11.03 -1.93
CA ILE A 866 13.31 -10.30 -0.72
C ILE A 866 13.65 -8.86 -1.09
N PHE A 867 14.43 -8.70 -2.16
CA PHE A 867 14.88 -7.39 -2.64
C PHE A 867 14.04 -6.89 -3.81
N GLN A 868 13.79 -5.58 -3.82
CA GLN A 868 13.40 -4.84 -5.01
C GLN A 868 14.54 -3.91 -5.39
N GLU A 869 15.00 -3.99 -6.63
CA GLU A 869 16.07 -3.14 -7.14
C GLU A 869 15.53 -1.78 -7.60
N TYR A 870 16.22 -0.71 -7.20
CA TYR A 870 15.97 0.65 -7.65
C TYR A 870 17.29 1.34 -8.00
N LEU A 871 17.20 2.26 -8.95
CA LEU A 871 18.29 3.17 -9.27
C LEU A 871 18.12 4.46 -8.48
N ARG A 872 19.05 4.72 -7.56
CA ARG A 872 19.11 5.97 -6.79
C ARG A 872 20.21 6.86 -7.35
N ARG A 873 19.87 8.13 -7.62
CA ARG A 873 20.84 9.10 -8.14
C ARG A 873 21.44 9.88 -6.98
N LYS A 874 22.70 9.58 -6.62
CA LYS A 874 23.44 10.37 -5.60
C LYS A 874 24.01 11.66 -6.18
N ASP A 875 24.37 11.68 -7.48
CA ASP A 875 24.94 12.83 -8.19
C ASP A 875 24.51 12.80 -9.69
N PRO A 876 24.35 13.92 -10.42
CA PRO A 876 24.13 13.95 -11.87
C PRO A 876 24.97 12.98 -12.72
N SER A 877 26.18 12.61 -12.29
CA SER A 877 27.11 11.71 -12.98
C SER A 877 27.17 10.27 -12.44
N GLN A 878 26.54 9.96 -11.30
CA GLN A 878 26.60 8.64 -10.65
C GLN A 878 25.22 8.15 -10.19
N THR A 879 24.78 7.03 -10.77
CA THR A 879 23.63 6.24 -10.32
C THR A 879 24.13 5.07 -9.47
N ALA A 880 23.69 4.99 -8.23
CA ALA A 880 23.94 3.84 -7.36
C ALA A 880 22.73 2.90 -7.40
N ARG A 881 22.98 1.59 -7.44
CA ARG A 881 21.92 0.60 -7.25
C ARG A 881 21.64 0.46 -5.76
N VAL A 882 20.35 0.42 -5.43
CA VAL A 882 19.86 0.32 -4.06
C VAL A 882 18.77 -0.74 -4.03
N TYR A 883 18.73 -1.49 -2.94
CA TYR A 883 17.83 -2.62 -2.77
C TYR A 883 16.90 -2.34 -1.60
N SER A 884 15.59 -2.25 -1.84
CA SER A 884 14.59 -2.19 -0.76
C SER A 884 14.19 -3.61 -0.37
N VAL A 885 13.90 -3.78 0.92
CA VAL A 885 13.38 -5.03 1.48
C VAL A 885 11.87 -4.91 1.65
N ALA A 886 11.12 -5.88 1.15
CA ALA A 886 9.67 -5.90 1.33
C ALA A 886 9.29 -6.00 2.81
N GLU A 887 8.19 -5.35 3.19
CA GLU A 887 7.70 -5.29 4.58
C GLU A 887 7.50 -6.66 5.22
N LEU A 888 7.11 -7.63 4.40
CA LEU A 888 6.97 -9.03 4.81
C LEU A 888 8.24 -9.62 5.42
N TYR A 889 9.44 -9.15 5.06
CA TYR A 889 10.72 -9.67 5.57
C TYR A 889 11.45 -8.72 6.53
N LEU A 890 11.10 -7.42 6.52
CA LEU A 890 11.88 -6.36 7.17
C LEU A 890 12.12 -6.60 8.66
N SER A 891 11.04 -6.84 9.42
CA SER A 891 11.13 -7.04 10.89
C SER A 891 11.79 -8.38 11.24
N GLY A 892 11.54 -9.43 10.45
CA GLY A 892 12.12 -10.76 10.65
C GLY A 892 13.62 -10.82 10.38
N LEU A 893 14.13 -9.95 9.50
CA LEU A 893 15.57 -9.76 9.27
C LEU A 893 16.23 -8.86 10.31
N GLY A 894 15.46 -8.27 11.23
CA GLY A 894 15.97 -7.30 12.21
C GLY A 894 16.48 -6.02 11.56
N MET A 895 15.94 -5.66 10.40
CA MET A 895 16.22 -4.39 9.72
C MET A 895 15.24 -3.31 10.17
N THR A 896 15.64 -2.06 10.02
CA THR A 896 14.80 -0.89 10.31
C THR A 896 14.57 -0.06 9.05
N ARG A 897 13.49 0.73 9.02
CA ARG A 897 13.28 1.67 7.91
C ARG A 897 14.19 2.89 8.04
N LYS A 898 14.60 3.44 6.91
CA LYS A 898 15.13 4.80 6.86
C LYS A 898 13.99 5.80 7.13
N GLY A 899 14.23 6.85 7.91
CA GLY A 899 13.26 7.93 8.14
C GLY A 899 12.18 7.69 9.22
N GLN A 900 12.15 6.53 9.87
CA GLN A 900 11.29 6.30 11.03
C GLN A 900 11.83 7.11 12.21
N ARG A 901 11.02 8.06 12.74
CA ARG A 901 11.39 8.91 13.89
C ARG A 901 11.54 8.11 15.17
#